data_AF-A0A5J4RUE7-F1
#
_entry.id   AF-A0A5J4RUE7-F1
#
_cell.length_a   1.000
_cell.length_b   1.000
_cell.length_c   1.000
_cell.angle_alpha   90.00
_cell.angle_beta   90.00
_cell.angle_gamma   90.00
#
_symmetry.space_group_name_H-M   'P 1'
#
loop_
_entity.id
_entity.type
_entity.pdbx_description
1 polymer ?
#
loop_
_entity_poly.entity_id
_entity_poly.type
_entity_poly.pdbx_seq_one_letter_code
_entity_poly.pdbx_strand_id
1 'polypeptide(L)'
;MDYSNILSNGKLVYSSCQSDSRLREWLLGSVQINVSFYKQVTLEKTDLLICQLLHEAGGSMSKQQLGLTLGFDIATTEFNGQEYYLDAAEVSMFDRLLHSINKWSLIAIDSTSLEQTEKMGLSEFASDQQQPENIENSEETVVRLTRIGELALIRCVKFEFYKGSGIFYSNYLKTGDPVTDAAFPYIDELGIAFSLDNVEIEQINPDNIDIEATSEWIERLTAQMEEQSDIHLYSAILQMKTLPRENTSVDIHLFEYEGEYYPMVFKGERFCSNATDIINAVQNEGTKKYKIKRAFYYKLINDSSALFTIQEINKFWDILEESEYMLLLKDQRLNWRDTELFDLITNSEYCNSSAWNTITLICPLEIIKEYIDIYQDKFNWTTLSLRIDILFVLEYQKYPWNYSSILERDDITIEDAQSILLIPALTESVWDWDVVEKHLTIDFVRENIEKLNIDFYCLTSWLPKEELTLILSHSDKPWNWDYATGLFSVEEIEKSLEAVLPHLNITNFLDRCFTNGANKKFITHSKILRDFIHQVAKTDRLNTFSLREKNAYLWGDDVIDFFEYTGILKWQSQHYVKGFARFPFVVWDDDFFAKYHSKLSEPEDFTFVSGQIKAMDLIKKFPDFRWDWTALSSNQDIALDKQFIESYSSKINIASWSSIAPTSMVEEYF
;
A
#
# COMPACT_ATOMS: atom_id res chain seq x y z
N MET A 1 -52.46 -10.25 15.44
CA MET A 1 -52.40 -10.14 16.93
C MET A 1 -52.87 -8.74 17.33
N ASP A 2 -53.22 -8.47 18.59
CA ASP A 2 -53.56 -7.10 19.04
C ASP A 2 -52.29 -6.32 19.43
N TYR A 3 -51.60 -5.76 18.44
CA TYR A 3 -50.37 -5.00 18.68
C TYR A 3 -50.63 -3.68 19.40
N SER A 4 -51.81 -3.08 19.25
CA SER A 4 -52.17 -1.85 19.97
C SER A 4 -52.15 -2.07 21.48
N ASN A 5 -52.62 -3.23 21.93
CA ASN A 5 -52.54 -3.63 23.34
C ASN A 5 -51.09 -3.86 23.79
N ILE A 6 -50.26 -4.53 22.99
CA ILE A 6 -48.84 -4.75 23.32
C ILE A 6 -48.06 -3.43 23.35
N LEU A 7 -48.32 -2.50 22.44
CA LEU A 7 -47.68 -1.18 22.43
C LEU A 7 -48.08 -0.33 23.64
N SER A 8 -49.32 -0.50 24.13
CA SER A 8 -49.85 0.28 25.26
C SER A 8 -49.46 -0.31 26.62
N ASN A 9 -49.45 -1.63 26.74
CA ASN A 9 -49.31 -2.35 28.01
C ASN A 9 -48.05 -3.23 28.11
N GLY A 10 -47.36 -3.45 27.00
CA GLY A 10 -46.08 -4.17 26.95
C GLY A 10 -44.90 -3.31 27.38
N LYS A 11 -43.85 -3.98 27.82
CA LYS A 11 -42.59 -3.34 28.22
C LYS A 11 -41.65 -3.30 27.03
N LEU A 12 -41.20 -2.12 26.64
CA LEU A 12 -40.12 -1.97 25.65
C LEU A 12 -38.81 -2.51 26.25
N VAL A 13 -38.27 -3.56 25.64
CA VAL A 13 -37.04 -4.24 26.07
C VAL A 13 -35.82 -3.62 25.41
N TYR A 14 -35.92 -3.33 24.12
CA TYR A 14 -34.85 -2.77 23.29
C TYR A 14 -35.42 -2.06 22.05
N SER A 15 -34.75 -0.98 21.63
CA SER A 15 -35.06 -0.24 20.40
C SER A 15 -33.81 -0.25 19.53
N SER A 16 -33.90 -0.76 18.30
CA SER A 16 -32.74 -0.84 17.42
C SER A 16 -32.18 0.54 17.07
N CYS A 17 -30.85 0.62 17.00
CA CYS A 17 -30.09 1.78 16.52
C CYS A 17 -29.57 1.55 15.10
N GLN A 18 -29.12 2.61 14.42
CA GLN A 18 -28.63 2.50 13.03
C GLN A 18 -27.46 1.52 12.87
N SER A 19 -26.62 1.38 13.91
CA SER A 19 -25.50 0.44 13.97
C SER A 19 -25.90 -1.04 14.03
N ASP A 20 -27.15 -1.35 14.36
CA ASP A 20 -27.60 -2.72 14.65
C ASP A 20 -27.95 -3.48 13.38
N SER A 21 -27.00 -3.53 12.44
CA SER A 21 -27.21 -3.96 11.05
C SER A 21 -27.90 -5.33 10.96
N ARG A 22 -27.45 -6.33 11.71
CA ARG A 22 -28.00 -7.70 11.68
C ARG A 22 -29.40 -7.82 12.30
N LEU A 23 -29.69 -7.00 13.31
CA LEU A 23 -31.05 -6.91 13.85
C LEU A 23 -31.97 -6.26 12.84
N ARG A 24 -31.51 -5.21 12.16
CA ARG A 24 -32.31 -4.42 11.21
C ARG A 24 -32.41 -5.05 9.82
N GLU A 25 -31.61 -6.06 9.51
CA GLU A 25 -31.56 -6.71 8.20
C GLU A 25 -32.88 -7.40 7.82
N TRP A 26 -33.41 -7.11 6.63
CA TRP A 26 -34.58 -7.78 6.07
C TRP A 26 -34.26 -8.35 4.69
N LEU A 27 -34.51 -9.65 4.50
CA LEU A 27 -34.20 -10.36 3.27
C LEU A 27 -35.37 -10.30 2.27
N LEU A 28 -35.05 -9.89 1.04
CA LEU A 28 -35.96 -9.76 -0.09
C LEU A 28 -35.47 -10.57 -1.29
N GLY A 29 -36.40 -11.07 -2.10
CA GLY A 29 -36.11 -11.56 -3.43
C GLY A 29 -36.34 -10.45 -4.45
N SER A 30 -35.34 -10.14 -5.27
CA SER A 30 -35.40 -9.08 -6.28
C SER A 30 -35.14 -9.65 -7.67
N VAL A 31 -35.94 -9.29 -8.68
CA VAL A 31 -35.72 -9.74 -10.07
C VAL A 31 -36.09 -8.65 -11.07
N GLN A 32 -35.33 -8.55 -12.15
CA GLN A 32 -35.66 -7.64 -13.24
C GLN A 32 -36.90 -8.15 -13.99
N ILE A 33 -37.86 -7.25 -14.17
CA ILE A 33 -39.09 -7.48 -14.91
C ILE A 33 -39.17 -6.51 -16.08
N ASN A 34 -39.42 -7.03 -17.28
CA ASN A 34 -39.72 -6.22 -18.45
C ASN A 34 -41.22 -6.02 -18.52
N VAL A 35 -41.66 -4.80 -18.78
CA VAL A 35 -43.08 -4.45 -18.86
C VAL A 35 -43.40 -3.70 -20.14
N SER A 36 -44.63 -3.88 -20.61
CA SER A 36 -45.25 -2.97 -21.56
C SER A 36 -46.50 -2.37 -20.93
N PHE A 37 -46.68 -1.07 -21.13
CA PHE A 37 -47.72 -0.30 -20.49
C PHE A 37 -48.19 0.86 -21.37
N TYR A 38 -49.34 1.42 -21.03
CA TYR A 38 -49.85 2.63 -21.67
C TYR A 38 -50.24 3.69 -20.66
N LYS A 39 -50.25 4.95 -21.13
CA LYS A 39 -50.82 6.09 -20.44
C LYS A 39 -52.06 6.58 -21.18
N GLN A 40 -53.02 7.12 -20.45
CA GLN A 40 -54.24 7.65 -21.04
C GLN A 40 -54.14 9.15 -21.25
N VAL A 41 -54.51 9.60 -22.45
CA VAL A 41 -54.56 11.01 -22.84
C VAL A 41 -55.98 11.33 -23.29
N THR A 42 -56.47 12.52 -23.02
CA THR A 42 -57.80 12.93 -23.47
C THR A 42 -57.91 12.88 -25.00
N LEU A 43 -59.00 12.29 -25.51
CA LEU A 43 -59.29 12.26 -26.94
C LEU A 43 -59.68 13.67 -27.42
N GLU A 44 -59.03 14.17 -28.47
CA GLU A 44 -59.33 15.51 -28.98
C GLU A 44 -60.65 15.51 -29.77
N LYS A 45 -61.28 16.69 -29.90
CA LYS A 45 -62.55 16.81 -30.66
C LYS A 45 -62.41 16.37 -32.11
N THR A 46 -61.26 16.63 -32.72
CA THR A 46 -60.92 16.22 -34.09
C THR A 46 -60.73 14.71 -34.20
N ASP A 47 -60.01 14.11 -33.25
CA ASP A 47 -59.84 12.66 -33.15
C ASP A 47 -61.21 11.97 -33.04
N LEU A 48 -62.05 12.46 -32.13
CA LEU A 48 -63.39 11.95 -31.88
C LEU A 48 -64.27 12.04 -33.14
N LEU A 49 -64.29 13.18 -33.82
CA LEU A 49 -65.10 13.38 -35.02
C LEU A 49 -64.72 12.38 -36.12
N ILE A 50 -63.43 12.23 -36.41
CA ILE A 50 -62.96 11.34 -37.47
C ILE A 50 -63.21 9.88 -37.12
N CYS A 51 -62.93 9.47 -35.89
CA CYS A 51 -63.21 8.11 -35.44
C CYS A 51 -64.72 7.79 -35.46
N GLN A 52 -65.59 8.73 -35.06
CA GLN A 52 -67.04 8.57 -35.11
C GLN A 52 -67.56 8.42 -36.55
N LEU A 53 -67.10 9.27 -37.46
CA LEU A 53 -67.48 9.19 -38.88
C LEU A 53 -67.07 7.85 -39.49
N LEU A 54 -65.86 7.37 -39.20
CA LEU A 54 -65.39 6.06 -39.67
C LEU A 54 -66.18 4.90 -39.04
N HIS A 55 -66.52 4.99 -37.75
CA HIS A 55 -67.33 4.00 -37.05
C HIS A 55 -68.76 3.90 -37.62
N GLU A 56 -69.41 5.05 -37.84
CA GLU A 56 -70.75 5.13 -38.45
C GLU A 56 -70.78 4.61 -39.89
N ALA A 57 -69.67 4.72 -40.62
CA ALA A 57 -69.50 4.22 -41.98
C ALA A 57 -69.17 2.71 -42.07
N GLY A 58 -69.15 1.98 -40.95
CA GLY A 58 -68.84 0.54 -40.93
C GLY A 58 -67.36 0.21 -40.78
N GLY A 59 -66.54 1.16 -40.33
CA GLY A 59 -65.13 0.97 -39.95
C GLY A 59 -64.11 1.47 -40.96
N SER A 60 -64.50 1.82 -42.18
CA SER A 60 -63.59 2.40 -43.19
C SER A 60 -64.34 3.23 -44.23
N MET A 61 -63.64 4.18 -44.85
CA MET A 61 -64.11 4.97 -45.98
C MET A 61 -62.96 5.29 -46.93
N SER A 62 -63.25 5.62 -48.20
CA SER A 62 -62.21 6.16 -49.07
C SER A 62 -61.75 7.53 -48.56
N LYS A 63 -60.46 7.84 -48.73
CA LYS A 63 -59.88 9.13 -48.33
C LYS A 63 -60.64 10.31 -48.96
N GLN A 64 -61.07 10.14 -50.22
CA GLN A 64 -61.90 11.10 -50.93
C GLN A 64 -63.27 11.30 -50.26
N GLN A 65 -63.98 10.21 -49.92
CA GLN A 65 -65.26 10.30 -49.23
C GLN A 65 -65.14 10.97 -47.86
N LEU A 66 -64.11 10.62 -47.09
CA LEU A 66 -63.88 11.20 -45.76
C LEU A 66 -63.62 12.72 -45.84
N GLY A 67 -62.74 13.17 -46.74
CA GLY A 67 -62.43 14.60 -46.85
C GLY A 67 -63.60 15.43 -47.37
N LEU A 68 -64.36 14.93 -48.35
CA LEU A 68 -65.56 15.63 -48.85
C LEU A 68 -66.67 15.67 -47.80
N THR A 69 -66.82 14.62 -46.98
CA THR A 69 -67.78 14.61 -45.85
C THR A 69 -67.44 15.67 -44.80
N LEU A 70 -66.16 15.99 -44.63
CA LEU A 70 -65.66 17.01 -43.72
C LEU A 70 -65.60 18.41 -44.35
N GLY A 71 -65.95 18.52 -45.63
CA GLY A 71 -65.98 19.79 -46.37
C GLY A 71 -64.62 20.25 -46.92
N PHE A 72 -63.63 19.35 -47.05
CA PHE A 72 -62.36 19.67 -47.72
C PHE A 72 -62.46 19.45 -49.23
N ASP A 73 -61.98 20.40 -50.01
CA ASP A 73 -61.83 20.42 -51.47
C ASP A 73 -60.68 19.51 -51.95
N ILE A 74 -60.80 18.20 -51.70
CA ILE A 74 -59.73 17.22 -52.00
C ILE A 74 -59.85 16.50 -53.35
N ALA A 75 -60.95 16.71 -54.08
CA ALA A 75 -61.18 16.17 -55.42
C ALA A 75 -62.18 17.05 -56.17
N THR A 76 -62.03 17.15 -57.49
CA THR A 76 -63.01 17.84 -58.34
C THR A 76 -64.17 16.89 -58.65
N THR A 77 -65.27 16.99 -57.89
CA THR A 77 -66.43 16.09 -58.01
C THR A 77 -67.70 16.72 -57.42
N GLU A 78 -68.87 16.16 -57.74
CA GLU A 78 -70.12 16.47 -57.05
C GLU A 78 -70.36 15.43 -55.95
N PHE A 79 -70.51 15.88 -54.69
CA PHE A 79 -70.75 15.01 -53.54
C PHE A 79 -71.90 15.55 -52.70
N ASN A 80 -72.91 14.71 -52.43
CA ASN A 80 -74.15 15.07 -51.72
C ASN A 80 -74.86 16.35 -52.25
N GLY A 81 -74.80 16.59 -53.56
CA GLY A 81 -75.46 17.73 -54.23
C GLY A 81 -74.70 19.06 -54.15
N GLN A 82 -73.43 19.04 -53.75
CA GLN A 82 -72.52 20.18 -53.72
C GLN A 82 -71.30 19.91 -54.63
N GLU A 83 -70.90 20.91 -55.42
CA GLU A 83 -69.68 20.84 -56.24
C GLU A 83 -68.44 21.18 -55.40
N TYR A 84 -67.41 20.33 -55.48
CA TYR A 84 -66.09 20.52 -54.87
C TYR A 84 -65.04 20.68 -55.97
N TYR A 85 -64.01 21.49 -55.73
CA TYR A 85 -62.96 21.80 -56.69
C TYR A 85 -61.60 21.60 -56.06
N LEU A 86 -60.77 20.68 -56.59
CA LEU A 86 -59.47 20.32 -56.02
C LEU A 86 -58.60 21.55 -55.62
N ASP A 87 -58.36 21.71 -54.33
CA ASP A 87 -57.43 22.69 -53.74
C ASP A 87 -56.22 21.98 -53.11
N ALA A 88 -55.03 22.23 -53.66
CA ALA A 88 -53.79 21.66 -53.16
C ALA A 88 -53.47 22.04 -51.70
N ALA A 89 -53.90 23.21 -51.23
CA ALA A 89 -53.73 23.63 -49.84
C ALA A 89 -54.63 22.81 -48.90
N GLU A 90 -55.89 22.59 -49.27
CA GLU A 90 -56.83 21.79 -48.48
C GLU A 90 -56.47 20.31 -48.47
N VAL A 91 -55.98 19.76 -49.58
CA VAL A 91 -55.39 18.41 -49.62
C VAL A 91 -54.24 18.29 -48.62
N SER A 92 -53.32 19.26 -48.60
CA SER A 92 -52.19 19.27 -47.67
C SER A 92 -52.61 19.42 -46.19
N MET A 93 -53.69 20.17 -45.92
CA MET A 93 -54.24 20.31 -44.56
C MET A 93 -54.93 19.02 -44.11
N PHE A 94 -55.72 18.40 -44.98
CA PHE A 94 -56.40 17.14 -44.71
C PHE A 94 -55.40 16.00 -44.49
N ASP A 95 -54.33 15.93 -45.29
CA ASP A 95 -53.25 14.96 -45.10
C ASP A 95 -52.52 15.14 -43.77
N ARG A 96 -52.27 16.39 -43.37
CA ARG A 96 -51.71 16.70 -42.05
C ARG A 96 -52.65 16.32 -40.92
N LEU A 97 -53.96 16.53 -41.08
CA LEU A 97 -54.97 16.10 -40.12
C LEU A 97 -54.97 14.58 -39.97
N LEU A 98 -55.08 13.83 -41.07
CA LEU A 98 -55.05 12.36 -41.04
C LEU A 98 -53.74 11.83 -40.48
N HIS A 99 -52.60 12.45 -40.82
CA HIS A 99 -51.31 12.08 -40.24
C HIS A 99 -51.26 12.32 -38.73
N SER A 100 -51.83 13.42 -38.24
CA SER A 100 -51.88 13.72 -36.81
C SER A 100 -52.69 12.69 -36.02
N ILE A 101 -53.76 12.15 -36.61
CA ILE A 101 -54.63 11.13 -36.01
C ILE A 101 -54.00 9.73 -36.12
N ASN A 102 -53.39 9.41 -37.27
CA ASN A 102 -52.64 8.17 -37.49
C ASN A 102 -51.43 8.05 -36.56
N LYS A 103 -50.80 9.16 -36.16
CA LYS A 103 -49.71 9.15 -35.16
C LYS A 103 -50.13 8.54 -33.82
N TRP A 104 -51.40 8.68 -33.45
CA TRP A 104 -52.00 8.05 -32.26
C TRP A 104 -52.50 6.63 -32.51
N SER A 105 -52.23 6.10 -33.71
CA SER A 105 -52.67 4.80 -34.19
C SER A 105 -54.18 4.59 -34.16
N LEU A 106 -54.96 5.68 -34.18
CA LEU A 106 -56.43 5.64 -34.17
C LEU A 106 -57.00 5.22 -35.53
N ILE A 107 -56.31 5.56 -36.60
CA ILE A 107 -56.68 5.23 -37.97
C ILE A 107 -55.48 4.64 -38.72
N ALA A 108 -55.74 3.79 -39.71
CA ALA A 108 -54.75 3.34 -40.67
C ALA A 108 -55.12 3.85 -42.07
N ILE A 109 -54.11 4.12 -42.89
CA ILE A 109 -54.25 4.64 -44.25
C ILE A 109 -53.65 3.60 -45.18
N ASP A 110 -54.51 2.82 -45.83
CA ASP A 110 -54.13 1.69 -46.68
C ASP A 110 -54.31 2.08 -48.16
N SER A 111 -53.34 1.77 -49.01
CA SER A 111 -53.47 1.91 -50.47
C SER A 111 -53.97 0.59 -51.06
N THR A 112 -55.15 0.58 -51.68
CA THR A 112 -55.62 -0.62 -52.40
C THR A 112 -54.97 -0.68 -53.77
N SER A 113 -53.91 -1.48 -53.91
CA SER A 113 -53.50 -2.00 -55.21
C SER A 113 -54.46 -3.12 -55.59
N LEU A 114 -55.20 -2.97 -56.69
CA LEU A 114 -56.04 -4.02 -57.27
C LEU A 114 -55.16 -5.17 -57.79
N GLU A 115 -54.73 -6.07 -56.91
CA GLU A 115 -54.38 -7.44 -57.28
C GLU A 115 -54.88 -8.43 -56.21
N GLN A 116 -55.65 -9.41 -56.70
CA GLN A 116 -56.03 -10.70 -56.11
C GLN A 116 -57.35 -10.78 -55.31
N THR A 117 -58.46 -10.63 -56.04
CA THR A 117 -59.61 -11.53 -55.85
C THR A 117 -59.32 -12.92 -56.44
N GLU A 118 -59.49 -13.92 -55.57
CA GLU A 118 -59.96 -15.29 -55.86
C GLU A 118 -59.00 -16.32 -56.51
N LYS A 119 -58.50 -17.23 -55.68
CA LYS A 119 -58.46 -18.65 -56.03
C LYS A 119 -59.76 -19.32 -55.56
N MET A 120 -60.68 -19.58 -56.48
CA MET A 120 -61.41 -20.85 -56.58
C MET A 120 -62.27 -20.95 -57.86
N GLY A 121 -61.77 -21.69 -58.87
CA GLY A 121 -62.56 -22.66 -59.65
C GLY A 121 -63.38 -22.20 -60.88
N LEU A 122 -62.81 -22.43 -62.09
CA LEU A 122 -63.40 -23.04 -63.32
C LEU A 122 -64.76 -22.48 -63.84
N SER A 123 -64.97 -22.02 -65.08
CA SER A 123 -64.75 -22.67 -66.39
C SER A 123 -65.28 -21.79 -67.57
N GLU A 124 -64.54 -21.79 -68.69
CA GLU A 124 -64.93 -21.67 -70.12
C GLU A 124 -66.15 -20.84 -70.59
N PHE A 125 -65.93 -19.80 -71.41
CA PHE A 125 -66.08 -19.82 -72.89
C PHE A 125 -65.83 -18.40 -73.48
N ALA A 126 -65.21 -18.37 -74.67
CA ALA A 126 -64.69 -17.21 -75.37
C ALA A 126 -65.71 -16.48 -76.27
N SER A 127 -65.54 -15.16 -76.49
CA SER A 127 -65.03 -14.59 -77.77
C SER A 127 -65.11 -13.06 -77.86
N ASP A 128 -64.00 -12.49 -78.35
CA ASP A 128 -63.78 -11.29 -79.18
C ASP A 128 -64.62 -10.00 -78.97
N GLN A 129 -63.96 -8.88 -78.62
CA GLN A 129 -63.55 -7.84 -79.58
C GLN A 129 -62.77 -6.69 -78.92
N GLN A 130 -61.99 -6.00 -79.75
CA GLN A 130 -60.86 -5.12 -79.46
C GLN A 130 -61.19 -3.75 -78.81
N GLN A 131 -60.21 -3.31 -78.01
CA GLN A 131 -59.91 -1.99 -77.40
C GLN A 131 -60.01 -0.76 -78.35
N PRO A 132 -60.13 0.49 -77.82
CA PRO A 132 -59.01 1.25 -77.22
C PRO A 132 -59.34 1.90 -75.86
N GLU A 133 -58.56 1.66 -74.80
CA GLU A 133 -57.39 2.46 -74.34
C GLU A 133 -57.69 3.88 -73.84
N ASN A 134 -57.89 4.00 -72.51
CA ASN A 134 -57.09 4.83 -71.59
C ASN A 134 -57.72 4.76 -70.18
N ILE A 135 -57.11 3.98 -69.27
CA ILE A 135 -57.45 4.00 -67.83
C ILE A 135 -56.15 4.29 -67.09
N GLU A 136 -56.03 5.50 -66.55
CA GLU A 136 -55.07 5.80 -65.49
C GLU A 136 -55.55 5.07 -64.23
N ASN A 137 -54.77 4.07 -63.79
CA ASN A 137 -54.96 3.40 -62.51
C ASN A 137 -54.76 4.40 -61.37
N SER A 138 -55.83 4.93 -60.79
CA SER A 138 -55.77 5.62 -59.49
C SER A 138 -55.93 4.60 -58.37
N GLU A 139 -54.85 4.31 -57.65
CA GLU A 139 -54.91 3.54 -56.39
C GLU A 139 -55.82 4.29 -55.40
N GLU A 140 -56.93 3.67 -54.99
CA GLU A 140 -57.85 4.29 -54.04
C GLU A 140 -57.28 4.16 -52.63
N THR A 141 -57.01 5.29 -51.97
CA THR A 141 -56.54 5.27 -50.58
C THR A 141 -57.74 5.12 -49.65
N VAL A 142 -57.72 4.11 -48.79
CA VAL A 142 -58.76 3.84 -47.79
C VAL A 142 -58.25 4.26 -46.42
N VAL A 143 -59.08 5.01 -45.69
CA VAL A 143 -58.85 5.32 -44.28
C VAL A 143 -59.75 4.40 -43.47
N ARG A 144 -59.16 3.59 -42.58
CA ARG A 144 -59.91 2.70 -41.69
C ARG A 144 -59.65 3.04 -40.23
N LEU A 145 -60.65 2.78 -39.40
CA LEU A 145 -60.54 2.78 -37.96
C LEU A 145 -59.73 1.55 -37.52
N THR A 146 -58.77 1.73 -36.63
CA THR A 146 -58.02 0.61 -36.03
C THR A 146 -58.74 0.08 -34.80
N ARG A 147 -58.34 -1.10 -34.30
CA ARG A 147 -58.86 -1.60 -33.00
C ARG A 147 -58.55 -0.65 -31.84
N ILE A 148 -57.37 0.00 -31.84
CA ILE A 148 -57.05 1.06 -30.87
C ILE A 148 -57.94 2.28 -31.03
N GLY A 149 -58.28 2.68 -32.26
CA GLY A 149 -59.22 3.77 -32.54
C GLY A 149 -60.63 3.49 -32.02
N GLU A 150 -61.11 2.26 -32.20
CA GLU A 150 -62.40 1.80 -31.67
C GLU A 150 -62.40 1.83 -30.12
N LEU A 151 -61.34 1.31 -29.49
CA LEU A 151 -61.16 1.36 -28.03
C LEU A 151 -61.08 2.80 -27.50
N ALA A 152 -60.41 3.68 -28.24
CA ALA A 152 -60.30 5.09 -27.88
C ALA A 152 -61.65 5.81 -27.92
N LEU A 153 -62.50 5.47 -28.89
CA LEU A 153 -63.86 5.98 -29.01
C LEU A 153 -64.76 5.50 -27.88
N ILE A 154 -64.66 4.21 -27.51
CA ILE A 154 -65.42 3.62 -26.39
C ILE A 154 -65.02 4.26 -25.05
N ARG A 155 -63.73 4.45 -24.81
CA ARG A 155 -63.20 4.96 -23.53
C ARG A 155 -63.05 6.47 -23.47
N CYS A 156 -63.30 7.18 -24.58
CA CYS A 156 -63.10 8.63 -24.72
C CYS A 156 -61.67 9.10 -24.37
N VAL A 157 -60.66 8.27 -24.63
CA VAL A 157 -59.23 8.54 -24.38
C VAL A 157 -58.37 7.96 -25.51
N LYS A 158 -57.21 8.54 -25.77
CA LYS A 158 -56.16 7.97 -26.63
C LYS A 158 -54.98 7.48 -25.80
N PHE A 159 -54.13 6.63 -26.38
CA PHE A 159 -53.14 5.87 -25.64
C PHE A 159 -51.71 6.16 -26.13
N GLU A 160 -50.80 6.37 -25.19
CA GLU A 160 -49.36 6.37 -25.45
C GLU A 160 -48.76 5.06 -24.95
N PHE A 161 -48.10 4.30 -25.83
CA PHE A 161 -47.56 2.98 -25.53
C PHE A 161 -46.06 3.06 -25.23
N TYR A 162 -45.66 2.31 -24.20
CA TYR A 162 -44.29 2.27 -23.71
C TYR A 162 -43.88 0.85 -23.33
N LYS A 163 -42.59 0.58 -23.50
CA LYS A 163 -41.90 -0.54 -22.89
C LYS A 163 -40.89 -0.02 -21.88
N GLY A 164 -40.65 -0.80 -20.84
CA GLY A 164 -39.66 -0.47 -19.83
C GLY A 164 -39.24 -1.70 -19.05
N SER A 165 -38.41 -1.47 -18.05
CA SER A 165 -37.97 -2.49 -17.11
C SER A 165 -38.04 -1.97 -15.69
N GLY A 166 -38.19 -2.82 -14.70
CA GLY A 166 -38.09 -2.44 -13.30
C GLY A 166 -37.66 -3.62 -12.43
N ILE A 167 -37.63 -3.41 -11.12
CA ILE A 167 -37.31 -4.47 -10.15
C ILE A 167 -38.59 -4.91 -9.45
N PHE A 168 -38.93 -6.18 -9.61
CA PHE A 168 -39.99 -6.82 -8.84
C PHE A 168 -39.42 -7.38 -7.54
N TYR A 169 -40.08 -7.04 -6.42
CA TYR A 169 -39.69 -7.50 -5.09
C TYR A 169 -40.62 -8.59 -4.56
N SER A 170 -40.09 -9.45 -3.70
CA SER A 170 -40.84 -10.50 -3.01
C SER A 170 -40.26 -10.75 -1.62
N ASN A 171 -41.09 -11.24 -0.70
CA ASN A 171 -40.63 -11.58 0.64
C ASN A 171 -40.04 -12.98 0.70
N TYR A 172 -39.00 -13.16 1.53
CA TYR A 172 -38.57 -14.50 1.94
C TYR A 172 -39.41 -15.03 3.11
N LEU A 173 -39.91 -14.16 3.96
CA LEU A 173 -40.82 -14.54 5.04
C LEU A 173 -42.22 -14.80 4.47
N LYS A 174 -42.98 -15.67 5.14
CA LYS A 174 -44.32 -16.06 4.69
C LYS A 174 -45.34 -15.90 5.80
N THR A 175 -46.52 -15.37 5.48
CA THR A 175 -47.67 -15.35 6.40
C THR A 175 -48.35 -16.72 6.50
N GLY A 176 -48.14 -17.57 5.49
CA GLY A 176 -48.83 -18.84 5.35
C GLY A 176 -50.19 -18.73 4.66
N ASP A 177 -50.64 -17.52 4.34
CA ASP A 177 -51.71 -17.27 3.39
C ASP A 177 -51.12 -16.96 2.01
N PRO A 178 -51.28 -17.85 1.01
CA PRO A 178 -50.74 -17.64 -0.33
C PRO A 178 -51.23 -16.34 -1.00
N VAL A 179 -52.46 -15.90 -0.67
CA VAL A 179 -53.03 -14.67 -1.26
C VAL A 179 -52.31 -13.45 -0.74
N THR A 180 -52.17 -13.33 0.58
CA THR A 180 -51.41 -12.24 1.23
C THR A 180 -49.93 -12.27 0.83
N ASP A 181 -49.30 -13.45 0.77
CA ASP A 181 -47.90 -13.61 0.36
C ASP A 181 -47.68 -13.19 -1.11
N ALA A 182 -48.64 -13.48 -1.99
CA ALA A 182 -48.58 -13.06 -3.39
C ALA A 182 -48.76 -11.54 -3.56
N ALA A 183 -49.66 -10.94 -2.77
CA ALA A 183 -49.97 -9.52 -2.79
C ALA A 183 -48.83 -8.64 -2.26
N PHE A 184 -47.93 -9.18 -1.43
CA PHE A 184 -46.74 -8.51 -0.89
C PHE A 184 -47.06 -7.12 -0.26
N PRO A 185 -47.97 -7.03 0.72
CA PRO A 185 -48.49 -5.76 1.27
C PRO A 185 -47.50 -4.97 2.16
N TYR A 186 -46.21 -5.32 2.13
CA TYR A 186 -45.17 -4.79 3.03
C TYR A 186 -44.33 -3.69 2.38
N ILE A 187 -44.57 -3.38 1.11
CA ILE A 187 -43.68 -2.58 0.26
C ILE A 187 -43.42 -1.19 0.85
N ASP A 188 -44.48 -0.44 1.17
CA ASP A 188 -44.31 0.88 1.80
C ASP A 188 -43.68 0.77 3.19
N GLU A 189 -44.08 -0.23 4.00
CA GLU A 189 -43.53 -0.44 5.34
C GLU A 189 -42.03 -0.79 5.32
N LEU A 190 -41.56 -1.47 4.28
CA LEU A 190 -40.15 -1.79 4.03
C LEU A 190 -39.40 -0.68 3.29
N GLY A 191 -40.07 0.42 2.95
CA GLY A 191 -39.49 1.56 2.22
C GLY A 191 -39.13 1.25 0.77
N ILE A 192 -39.75 0.24 0.19
CA ILE A 192 -39.57 -0.16 -1.21
C ILE A 192 -40.59 0.61 -2.04
N ALA A 193 -40.20 1.05 -3.24
CA ALA A 193 -41.12 1.58 -4.23
C ALA A 193 -40.74 1.00 -5.59
N PHE A 194 -41.73 0.60 -6.38
CA PHE A 194 -41.46 0.19 -7.75
C PHE A 194 -41.12 1.42 -8.60
N SER A 195 -39.97 1.38 -9.27
CA SER A 195 -39.57 2.37 -10.27
C SER A 195 -39.36 1.72 -11.64
N LEU A 196 -39.71 2.45 -12.69
CA LEU A 196 -39.45 2.06 -14.07
C LEU A 196 -38.18 2.72 -14.60
N ASP A 197 -37.32 1.88 -15.14
CA ASP A 197 -36.08 2.21 -15.83
C ASP A 197 -36.21 1.89 -17.33
N ASN A 198 -35.38 2.52 -18.15
CA ASN A 198 -35.30 2.28 -19.60
C ASN A 198 -36.64 2.42 -20.33
N VAL A 199 -37.42 3.44 -19.96
CA VAL A 199 -38.72 3.70 -20.58
C VAL A 199 -38.52 4.24 -22.00
N GLU A 200 -39.07 3.53 -22.98
CA GLU A 200 -39.03 3.89 -24.40
C GLU A 200 -40.44 3.82 -24.99
N ILE A 201 -40.72 4.66 -26.00
CA ILE A 201 -41.96 4.59 -26.76
C ILE A 201 -42.01 3.24 -27.50
N GLU A 202 -43.11 2.52 -27.35
CA GLU A 202 -43.34 1.24 -28.01
C GLU A 202 -44.16 1.44 -29.28
N GLN A 203 -43.63 0.98 -30.42
CA GLN A 203 -44.41 0.90 -31.66
C GLN A 203 -45.24 -0.37 -31.64
N ILE A 204 -46.57 -0.19 -31.56
CA ILE A 204 -47.52 -1.28 -31.49
C ILE A 204 -48.18 -1.54 -32.85
N ASN A 205 -48.67 -2.75 -33.06
CA ASN A 205 -49.65 -2.99 -34.12
C ASN A 205 -51.05 -2.66 -33.56
N PRO A 206 -51.73 -1.62 -34.05
CA PRO A 206 -52.97 -1.15 -33.45
C PRO A 206 -54.16 -2.07 -33.64
N ASP A 207 -54.05 -3.13 -34.46
CA ASP A 207 -55.09 -4.14 -34.63
C ASP A 207 -54.77 -5.45 -33.90
N ASN A 208 -53.49 -5.69 -33.58
CA ASN A 208 -53.00 -6.91 -32.95
C ASN A 208 -52.33 -6.62 -31.59
N ILE A 209 -53.06 -5.92 -30.73
CA ILE A 209 -52.68 -5.67 -29.34
C ILE A 209 -53.86 -5.96 -28.42
N ASP A 210 -53.58 -6.53 -27.25
CA ASP A 210 -54.54 -6.71 -26.18
C ASP A 210 -54.11 -5.89 -24.96
N ILE A 211 -54.62 -4.67 -24.87
CA ILE A 211 -54.30 -3.74 -23.78
C ILE A 211 -55.07 -4.06 -22.48
N GLU A 212 -55.95 -5.06 -22.52
CA GLU A 212 -56.70 -5.58 -21.37
C GLU A 212 -56.13 -6.91 -20.87
N ALA A 213 -55.02 -7.38 -21.45
CA ALA A 213 -54.37 -8.62 -21.04
C ALA A 213 -53.90 -8.56 -19.57
N THR A 214 -54.23 -9.60 -18.81
CA THR A 214 -53.83 -9.76 -17.41
C THR A 214 -52.94 -10.99 -17.21
N SER A 215 -52.05 -10.94 -16.23
CA SER A 215 -51.24 -12.06 -15.79
C SER A 215 -50.94 -11.96 -14.30
N GLU A 216 -50.51 -13.07 -13.67
CA GLU A 216 -50.10 -13.05 -12.25
C GLU A 216 -49.04 -11.96 -11.99
N TRP A 217 -48.10 -11.77 -12.90
CA TRP A 217 -47.06 -10.76 -12.75
C TRP A 217 -47.57 -9.34 -12.91
N ILE A 218 -48.56 -9.11 -13.78
CA ILE A 218 -49.22 -7.81 -13.90
C ILE A 218 -49.94 -7.48 -12.60
N GLU A 219 -50.73 -8.40 -12.06
CA GLU A 219 -51.48 -8.20 -10.81
C GLU A 219 -50.52 -7.93 -9.64
N ARG A 220 -49.50 -8.78 -9.48
CA ARG A 220 -48.54 -8.67 -8.38
C ARG A 220 -47.66 -7.44 -8.50
N LEU A 221 -47.27 -7.05 -9.71
CA LEU A 221 -46.49 -5.84 -9.91
C LEU A 221 -47.34 -4.59 -9.69
N THR A 222 -48.60 -4.59 -10.16
CA THR A 222 -49.54 -3.49 -9.93
C THR A 222 -49.75 -3.24 -8.44
N ALA A 223 -49.79 -4.29 -7.62
CA ALA A 223 -49.84 -4.16 -6.16
C ALA A 223 -48.59 -3.47 -5.53
N GLN A 224 -47.48 -3.37 -6.27
CA GLN A 224 -46.25 -2.69 -5.83
C GLN A 224 -46.14 -1.25 -6.32
N MET A 225 -47.04 -0.85 -7.21
CA MET A 225 -47.08 0.49 -7.78
C MET A 225 -47.89 1.41 -6.88
N GLU A 226 -47.59 2.71 -6.93
CA GLU A 226 -48.39 3.70 -6.22
C GLU A 226 -49.83 3.71 -6.76
N GLU A 227 -50.82 3.80 -5.85
CA GLU A 227 -52.27 3.80 -6.19
C GLU A 227 -52.67 4.89 -7.20
N GLN A 228 -51.83 5.93 -7.39
CA GLN A 228 -52.09 7.07 -8.28
C GLN A 228 -51.23 7.08 -9.55
N SER A 229 -50.57 5.97 -9.92
CA SER A 229 -49.81 5.93 -11.17
C SER A 229 -50.72 5.96 -12.41
N ASP A 230 -50.45 6.86 -13.36
CA ASP A 230 -51.10 6.89 -14.69
C ASP A 230 -50.55 5.78 -15.62
N ILE A 231 -50.20 4.63 -15.05
CA ILE A 231 -49.50 3.55 -15.74
C ILE A 231 -50.40 2.33 -15.76
N HIS A 232 -50.78 1.90 -16.96
CA HIS A 232 -51.60 0.73 -17.17
C HIS A 232 -50.79 -0.38 -17.84
N LEU A 233 -50.42 -1.40 -17.07
CA LEU A 233 -49.68 -2.55 -17.56
C LEU A 233 -50.57 -3.45 -18.43
N TYR A 234 -50.04 -3.93 -19.56
CA TYR A 234 -50.67 -4.98 -20.38
C TYR A 234 -49.71 -6.15 -20.69
N SER A 235 -48.44 -6.03 -20.32
CA SER A 235 -47.45 -7.11 -20.39
C SER A 235 -46.45 -6.98 -19.25
N ALA A 236 -46.11 -8.10 -18.60
CA ALA A 236 -45.06 -8.17 -17.58
C ALA A 236 -44.36 -9.54 -17.65
N ILE A 237 -43.04 -9.52 -17.88
CA ILE A 237 -42.24 -10.72 -18.14
C ILE A 237 -40.98 -10.70 -17.28
N LEU A 238 -40.82 -11.69 -16.42
CA LEU A 238 -39.60 -11.90 -15.63
C LEU A 238 -38.41 -12.29 -16.52
N GLN A 239 -37.26 -11.65 -16.31
CA GLN A 239 -36.03 -12.02 -17.03
C GLN A 239 -35.40 -13.32 -16.49
N MET A 240 -35.61 -13.63 -15.22
CA MET A 240 -35.10 -14.84 -14.58
C MET A 240 -36.18 -15.50 -13.73
N LYS A 241 -36.15 -16.82 -13.64
CA LYS A 241 -37.08 -17.58 -12.78
C LYS A 241 -36.66 -17.59 -11.31
N THR A 242 -35.37 -17.44 -11.03
CA THR A 242 -34.81 -17.40 -9.68
C THR A 242 -34.64 -15.96 -9.24
N LEU A 243 -35.12 -15.63 -8.05
CA LEU A 243 -34.99 -14.32 -7.42
C LEU A 243 -33.66 -14.26 -6.62
N PRO A 244 -32.67 -13.45 -7.04
CA PRO A 244 -31.53 -13.10 -6.20
C PRO A 244 -31.95 -12.54 -4.83
N ARG A 245 -31.09 -12.73 -3.83
CA ARG A 245 -31.27 -12.14 -2.50
C ARG A 245 -30.80 -10.70 -2.48
N GLU A 246 -31.65 -9.83 -1.96
CA GLU A 246 -31.38 -8.42 -1.67
C GLU A 246 -31.72 -8.14 -0.20
N ASN A 247 -31.01 -7.19 0.42
CA ASN A 247 -31.23 -6.82 1.81
C ASN A 247 -31.74 -5.40 1.88
N THR A 248 -32.83 -5.19 2.63
CA THR A 248 -33.24 -3.86 3.11
C THR A 248 -33.06 -3.77 4.63
N SER A 249 -33.22 -2.58 5.19
CA SER A 249 -33.07 -2.32 6.62
C SER A 249 -34.38 -1.79 7.20
N VAL A 250 -34.80 -2.36 8.32
CA VAL A 250 -35.99 -1.95 9.08
C VAL A 250 -35.64 -1.69 10.53
N ASP A 251 -36.33 -0.76 11.17
CA ASP A 251 -36.17 -0.55 12.61
C ASP A 251 -36.99 -1.58 13.38
N ILE A 252 -36.36 -2.21 14.38
CA ILE A 252 -36.99 -3.25 15.20
C ILE A 252 -36.97 -2.85 16.67
N HIS A 253 -38.16 -2.80 17.26
CA HIS A 253 -38.35 -2.63 18.70
C HIS A 253 -38.81 -3.96 19.29
N LEU A 254 -38.11 -4.43 20.32
CA LEU A 254 -38.45 -5.66 21.03
C LEU A 254 -39.34 -5.32 22.24
N PHE A 255 -40.57 -5.86 22.26
CA PHE A 255 -41.49 -5.74 23.39
C PHE A 255 -41.63 -7.06 24.14
N GLU A 256 -41.78 -6.97 25.45
CA GLU A 256 -42.17 -8.07 26.34
C GLU A 256 -43.63 -7.84 26.78
N TYR A 257 -44.49 -8.83 26.57
CA TYR A 257 -45.89 -8.78 26.98
C TYR A 257 -46.37 -10.18 27.36
N GLU A 258 -47.01 -10.31 28.53
CA GLU A 258 -47.50 -11.58 29.08
C GLU A 258 -46.45 -12.72 29.13
N GLY A 259 -45.18 -12.36 29.29
CA GLY A 259 -44.05 -13.32 29.37
C GLY A 259 -43.47 -13.74 28.01
N GLU A 260 -44.01 -13.22 26.91
CA GLU A 260 -43.55 -13.49 25.55
C GLU A 260 -42.89 -12.25 24.91
N TYR A 261 -42.03 -12.50 23.92
CA TYR A 261 -41.29 -11.45 23.22
C TYR A 261 -41.78 -11.25 21.78
N TYR A 262 -41.92 -9.99 21.39
CA TYR A 262 -42.46 -9.56 20.10
C TYR A 262 -41.53 -8.54 19.44
N PRO A 263 -40.74 -8.94 18.43
CA PRO A 263 -40.07 -7.99 17.55
C PRO A 263 -41.10 -7.27 16.69
N MET A 264 -41.10 -5.94 16.76
CA MET A 264 -42.04 -5.07 16.07
C MET A 264 -41.31 -4.11 15.14
N VAL A 265 -41.87 -3.90 13.96
CA VAL A 265 -41.25 -3.11 12.89
C VAL A 265 -41.74 -1.68 12.93
N PHE A 266 -40.81 -0.74 12.75
CA PHE A 266 -41.10 0.69 12.68
C PHE A 266 -40.42 1.32 11.46
N LYS A 267 -41.05 2.38 10.93
CA LYS A 267 -40.49 3.30 9.93
C LYS A 267 -40.54 4.71 10.51
N GLY A 268 -39.42 5.15 11.10
CA GLY A 268 -39.43 6.31 11.98
C GLY A 268 -40.31 6.06 13.21
N GLU A 269 -41.22 6.98 13.52
CA GLU A 269 -42.18 6.80 14.64
C GLU A 269 -43.42 5.97 14.24
N ARG A 270 -43.58 5.63 12.95
CA ARG A 270 -44.73 4.89 12.45
C ARG A 270 -44.57 3.40 12.70
N PHE A 271 -45.53 2.81 13.40
CA PHE A 271 -45.66 1.35 13.54
C PHE A 271 -46.08 0.70 12.21
N CYS A 272 -45.37 -0.36 11.82
CA CYS A 272 -45.58 -1.11 10.58
C CYS A 272 -46.24 -2.45 10.91
N SER A 273 -47.57 -2.53 10.81
CA SER A 273 -48.34 -3.68 11.25
C SER A 273 -48.11 -4.90 10.38
N ASN A 274 -48.04 -4.73 9.06
CA ASN A 274 -47.93 -5.85 8.13
C ASN A 274 -46.56 -6.54 8.28
N ALA A 275 -45.49 -5.76 8.33
CA ALA A 275 -44.13 -6.25 8.52
C ALA A 275 -43.95 -6.87 9.92
N THR A 276 -44.63 -6.34 10.94
CA THR A 276 -44.66 -6.95 12.27
C THR A 276 -45.40 -8.29 12.27
N ASP A 277 -46.54 -8.38 11.60
CA ASP A 277 -47.33 -9.61 11.48
C ASP A 277 -46.54 -10.73 10.84
N ILE A 278 -45.85 -10.45 9.73
CA ILE A 278 -45.10 -11.50 9.04
C ILE A 278 -43.91 -12.01 9.87
N ILE A 279 -43.18 -11.16 10.61
CA ILE A 279 -42.12 -11.66 11.52
C ILE A 279 -42.72 -12.57 12.60
N ASN A 280 -43.88 -12.21 13.15
CA ASN A 280 -44.49 -12.93 14.27
C ASN A 280 -45.37 -14.10 13.84
N ALA A 281 -45.46 -14.38 12.53
CA ALA A 281 -46.17 -15.53 12.00
C ALA A 281 -45.49 -16.85 12.38
N VAL A 282 -46.29 -17.91 12.57
CA VAL A 282 -45.82 -19.23 13.04
C VAL A 282 -44.79 -19.83 12.09
N GLN A 283 -44.92 -19.58 10.79
CA GLN A 283 -44.02 -20.07 9.75
C GLN A 283 -42.61 -19.48 9.86
N ASN A 284 -42.47 -18.32 10.52
CA ASN A 284 -41.21 -17.59 10.65
C ASN A 284 -40.63 -17.66 12.06
N GLU A 285 -41.00 -18.67 12.85
CA GLU A 285 -40.55 -18.83 14.24
C GLU A 285 -39.01 -18.77 14.38
N GLY A 286 -38.27 -19.35 13.43
CA GLY A 286 -36.80 -19.28 13.39
C GLY A 286 -36.29 -17.84 13.25
N THR A 287 -36.85 -17.06 12.32
CA THR A 287 -36.53 -15.64 12.14
C THR A 287 -36.93 -14.83 13.38
N LYS A 288 -38.11 -15.07 13.94
CA LYS A 288 -38.57 -14.42 15.17
C LYS A 288 -37.56 -14.64 16.30
N LYS A 289 -37.18 -15.90 16.56
CA LYS A 289 -36.18 -16.25 17.59
C LYS A 289 -34.84 -15.59 17.33
N TYR A 290 -34.38 -15.59 16.09
CA TYR A 290 -33.14 -14.91 15.69
C TYR A 290 -33.19 -13.40 15.97
N LYS A 291 -34.28 -12.73 15.60
CA LYS A 291 -34.47 -11.28 15.86
C LYS A 291 -34.53 -10.97 17.35
N ILE A 292 -35.23 -11.77 18.14
CA ILE A 292 -35.25 -11.64 19.61
C ILE A 292 -33.83 -11.77 20.17
N LYS A 293 -33.10 -12.81 19.74
CA LYS A 293 -31.73 -13.07 20.19
C LYS A 293 -30.77 -11.94 19.82
N ARG A 294 -30.84 -11.42 18.58
CA ARG A 294 -30.07 -10.25 18.13
C ARG A 294 -30.43 -8.99 18.91
N ALA A 295 -31.70 -8.77 19.23
CA ALA A 295 -32.12 -7.61 20.03
C ALA A 295 -31.56 -7.68 21.46
N PHE A 296 -31.53 -8.85 22.09
CA PHE A 296 -30.86 -9.02 23.39
C PHE A 296 -29.35 -8.85 23.30
N TYR A 297 -28.71 -9.34 22.24
CA TYR A 297 -27.30 -9.12 21.99
C TYR A 297 -26.97 -7.63 21.86
N TYR A 298 -27.67 -6.89 20.99
CA TYR A 298 -27.42 -5.45 20.85
C TYR A 298 -27.80 -4.66 22.11
N LYS A 299 -28.82 -5.11 22.86
CA LYS A 299 -29.10 -4.56 24.19
C LYS A 299 -27.89 -4.69 25.13
N LEU A 300 -27.22 -5.84 25.13
CA LEU A 300 -26.02 -6.07 25.93
C LEU A 300 -24.85 -5.21 25.42
N ILE A 301 -24.58 -5.22 24.11
CA ILE A 301 -23.44 -4.50 23.52
C ILE A 301 -23.59 -2.98 23.63
N ASN A 302 -24.81 -2.45 23.51
CA ASN A 302 -25.06 -1.02 23.57
C ASN A 302 -25.28 -0.50 25.01
N ASP A 303 -25.32 -1.38 26.02
CA ASP A 303 -25.35 -0.99 27.43
C ASP A 303 -23.92 -0.74 27.96
N SER A 304 -23.52 0.54 28.02
CA SER A 304 -22.18 0.95 28.47
C SER A 304 -21.84 0.52 29.90
N SER A 305 -22.83 0.14 30.72
CA SER A 305 -22.63 -0.34 32.09
C SER A 305 -22.52 -1.86 32.20
N ALA A 306 -22.77 -2.60 31.12
CA ALA A 306 -22.69 -4.05 31.11
C ALA A 306 -21.25 -4.54 31.36
N LEU A 307 -21.14 -5.66 32.07
CA LEU A 307 -19.89 -6.40 32.20
C LEU A 307 -19.99 -7.67 31.36
N PHE A 308 -19.01 -7.92 30.49
CA PHE A 308 -19.03 -9.09 29.62
C PHE A 308 -18.36 -10.26 30.32
N THR A 309 -19.18 -11.18 30.83
CA THR A 309 -18.80 -12.44 31.47
C THR A 309 -19.22 -13.62 30.58
N ILE A 310 -18.76 -14.83 30.89
CA ILE A 310 -19.17 -16.05 30.20
C ILE A 310 -20.69 -16.21 30.21
N GLN A 311 -21.34 -15.87 31.34
CA GLN A 311 -22.78 -16.00 31.50
C GLN A 311 -23.55 -15.10 30.54
N GLU A 312 -23.04 -13.91 30.24
CA GLU A 312 -23.70 -12.97 29.32
C GLU A 312 -23.37 -13.26 27.86
N ILE A 313 -22.10 -13.48 27.54
CA ILE A 313 -21.63 -13.62 26.15
C ILE A 313 -22.00 -14.98 25.55
N ASN A 314 -21.89 -16.07 26.32
CA ASN A 314 -22.13 -17.42 25.78
C ASN A 314 -23.55 -17.61 25.24
N LYS A 315 -24.53 -16.85 25.76
CA LYS A 315 -25.91 -16.83 25.27
C LYS A 315 -26.02 -16.47 23.78
N PHE A 316 -25.05 -15.72 23.25
CA PHE A 316 -25.05 -15.16 21.90
C PHE A 316 -23.90 -15.66 21.03
N TRP A 317 -23.04 -16.55 21.55
CA TRP A 317 -21.81 -16.95 20.88
C TRP A 317 -22.04 -17.55 19.48
N ASP A 318 -23.07 -18.37 19.34
CA ASP A 318 -23.49 -19.03 18.09
C ASP A 318 -24.00 -18.09 16.99
N ILE A 319 -24.27 -16.82 17.31
CA ILE A 319 -24.70 -15.82 16.33
C ILE A 319 -23.64 -14.76 16.05
N LEU A 320 -22.49 -14.79 16.72
CA LEU A 320 -21.42 -13.82 16.48
C LEU A 320 -20.73 -14.08 15.15
N GLU A 321 -20.42 -13.00 14.44
CA GLU A 321 -19.58 -13.02 13.24
C GLU A 321 -18.15 -12.60 13.56
N GLU A 322 -17.20 -12.87 12.66
CA GLU A 322 -15.78 -12.54 12.86
C GLU A 322 -15.55 -11.05 13.20
N SER A 323 -16.28 -10.15 12.53
CA SER A 323 -16.19 -8.71 12.79
C SER A 323 -16.67 -8.33 14.19
N GLU A 324 -17.76 -8.94 14.67
CA GLU A 324 -18.33 -8.72 15.99
C GLU A 324 -17.45 -9.33 17.09
N TYR A 325 -16.86 -10.50 16.83
CA TYR A 325 -15.87 -11.13 17.70
C TYR A 325 -14.65 -10.21 17.91
N MET A 326 -14.12 -9.61 16.84
CA MET A 326 -13.00 -8.68 16.95
C MET A 326 -13.36 -7.39 17.70
N LEU A 327 -14.60 -6.92 17.59
CA LEU A 327 -15.09 -5.79 18.39
C LEU A 327 -15.21 -6.18 19.87
N LEU A 328 -15.72 -7.37 20.17
CA LEU A 328 -15.82 -7.90 21.53
C LEU A 328 -14.45 -7.94 22.22
N LEU A 329 -13.40 -8.42 21.53
CA LEU A 329 -12.05 -8.46 22.08
C LEU A 329 -11.58 -7.07 22.53
N LYS A 330 -11.82 -6.05 21.70
CA LYS A 330 -11.37 -4.67 21.92
C LYS A 330 -12.21 -3.92 22.95
N ASP A 331 -13.30 -4.52 23.42
CA ASP A 331 -14.20 -3.88 24.37
C ASP A 331 -13.59 -3.90 25.79
N GLN A 332 -13.55 -2.72 26.42
CA GLN A 332 -12.99 -2.56 27.76
C GLN A 332 -13.85 -3.22 28.85
N ARG A 333 -15.12 -3.52 28.55
CA ARG A 333 -16.06 -4.21 29.45
C ARG A 333 -15.81 -5.72 29.50
N LEU A 334 -14.91 -6.24 28.66
CA LEU A 334 -14.55 -7.65 28.62
C LEU A 334 -13.84 -8.08 29.90
N ASN A 335 -14.45 -9.00 30.65
CA ASN A 335 -13.87 -9.49 31.89
C ASN A 335 -12.82 -10.57 31.63
N TRP A 336 -11.58 -10.15 31.40
CA TRP A 336 -10.44 -11.06 31.20
C TRP A 336 -10.14 -12.00 32.39
N ARG A 337 -10.67 -11.73 33.59
CA ARG A 337 -10.54 -12.62 34.76
C ARG A 337 -11.52 -13.81 34.76
N ASP A 338 -12.51 -13.78 33.88
CA ASP A 338 -13.43 -14.89 33.70
C ASP A 338 -12.74 -15.97 32.86
N THR A 339 -12.23 -17.01 33.51
CA THR A 339 -11.41 -18.05 32.88
C THR A 339 -12.21 -18.84 31.83
N GLU A 340 -13.50 -19.09 32.07
CA GLU A 340 -14.35 -19.77 31.10
C GLU A 340 -14.59 -18.91 29.86
N LEU A 341 -14.73 -17.59 30.04
CA LEU A 341 -14.83 -16.65 28.91
C LEU A 341 -13.51 -16.57 28.13
N PHE A 342 -12.37 -16.54 28.82
CA PHE A 342 -11.06 -16.56 28.18
C PHE A 342 -10.87 -17.82 27.33
N ASP A 343 -11.24 -18.98 27.87
CA ASP A 343 -11.22 -20.25 27.16
C ASP A 343 -12.17 -20.24 25.95
N LEU A 344 -13.38 -19.68 26.09
CA LEU A 344 -14.33 -19.54 24.99
C LEU A 344 -13.75 -18.69 23.85
N ILE A 345 -13.12 -17.57 24.20
CA ILE A 345 -12.47 -16.65 23.26
C ILE A 345 -11.31 -17.33 22.54
N THR A 346 -10.37 -17.89 23.29
CA THR A 346 -9.14 -18.45 22.72
C THR A 346 -9.37 -19.71 21.90
N ASN A 347 -10.42 -20.49 22.20
CA ASN A 347 -10.83 -21.66 21.43
C ASN A 347 -11.79 -21.34 20.27
N SER A 348 -12.10 -20.06 20.05
CA SER A 348 -12.95 -19.62 18.94
C SER A 348 -12.32 -19.94 17.59
N GLU A 349 -13.14 -20.32 16.60
CA GLU A 349 -12.69 -20.43 15.20
C GLU A 349 -12.19 -19.09 14.63
N TYR A 350 -12.65 -17.96 15.20
CA TYR A 350 -12.21 -16.61 14.84
C TYR A 350 -10.93 -16.17 15.56
N CYS A 351 -10.39 -16.96 16.50
CA CYS A 351 -9.17 -16.62 17.25
C CYS A 351 -7.89 -16.90 16.45
N ASN A 352 -7.72 -16.21 15.34
CA ASN A 352 -6.54 -16.27 14.48
C ASN A 352 -5.38 -15.39 15.00
N SER A 353 -4.28 -15.28 14.24
CA SER A 353 -3.12 -14.47 14.63
C SER A 353 -3.44 -12.98 14.87
N SER A 354 -4.44 -12.42 14.17
CA SER A 354 -4.90 -11.04 14.40
C SER A 354 -5.60 -10.89 15.75
N ALA A 355 -6.43 -11.88 16.12
CA ALA A 355 -7.04 -11.95 17.43
C ALA A 355 -5.97 -12.08 18.53
N TRP A 356 -4.97 -12.95 18.36
CA TRP A 356 -3.88 -13.09 19.32
C TRP A 356 -3.02 -11.84 19.47
N ASN A 357 -2.75 -11.10 18.38
CA ASN A 357 -2.11 -9.78 18.47
C ASN A 357 -2.96 -8.81 19.30
N THR A 358 -4.27 -8.82 19.08
CA THR A 358 -5.23 -7.99 19.82
C THR A 358 -5.25 -8.35 21.31
N ILE A 359 -5.37 -9.64 21.64
CA ILE A 359 -5.27 -10.17 23.02
C ILE A 359 -3.95 -9.75 23.65
N THR A 360 -2.82 -9.95 22.96
CA THR A 360 -1.48 -9.57 23.45
C THR A 360 -1.35 -8.09 23.74
N LEU A 361 -2.09 -7.23 23.02
CA LEU A 361 -2.05 -5.79 23.17
C LEU A 361 -2.94 -5.27 24.31
N ILE A 362 -4.07 -5.92 24.58
CA ILE A 362 -5.11 -5.35 25.47
C ILE A 362 -5.36 -6.17 26.74
N CYS A 363 -5.08 -7.47 26.72
CA CYS A 363 -5.29 -8.32 27.89
C CYS A 363 -4.43 -7.81 29.06
N PRO A 364 -4.98 -7.72 30.29
CA PRO A 364 -4.22 -7.31 31.46
C PRO A 364 -3.03 -8.24 31.72
N LEU A 365 -1.90 -7.65 32.13
CA LEU A 365 -0.65 -8.39 32.29
C LEU A 365 -0.75 -9.54 33.31
N GLU A 366 -1.51 -9.36 34.39
CA GLU A 366 -1.69 -10.42 35.39
C GLU A 366 -2.35 -11.67 34.79
N ILE A 367 -3.27 -11.50 33.84
CA ILE A 367 -3.91 -12.62 33.14
C ILE A 367 -2.95 -13.21 32.13
N ILE A 368 -2.22 -12.38 31.37
CA ILE A 368 -1.22 -12.90 30.42
C ILE A 368 -0.20 -13.79 31.15
N LYS A 369 0.29 -13.37 32.32
CA LYS A 369 1.26 -14.13 33.14
C LYS A 369 0.74 -15.51 33.55
N GLU A 370 -0.56 -15.65 33.82
CA GLU A 370 -1.17 -16.95 34.17
C GLU A 370 -1.19 -17.92 32.97
N TYR A 371 -1.31 -17.40 31.75
CA TYR A 371 -1.52 -18.20 30.53
C TYR A 371 -0.32 -18.24 29.56
N ILE A 372 0.76 -17.50 29.87
CA ILE A 372 1.92 -17.35 28.99
C ILE A 372 2.61 -18.68 28.66
N ASP A 373 2.65 -19.62 29.61
CA ASP A 373 3.21 -20.96 29.42
C ASP A 373 2.35 -21.83 28.50
N ILE A 374 1.04 -21.60 28.48
CA ILE A 374 0.09 -22.41 27.68
C ILE A 374 0.09 -21.95 26.22
N TYR A 375 0.11 -20.63 26.00
CA TYR A 375 -0.03 -20.02 24.67
C TYR A 375 1.24 -19.31 24.19
N GLN A 376 2.40 -19.83 24.59
CA GLN A 376 3.71 -19.25 24.29
C GLN A 376 3.92 -19.00 22.78
N ASP A 377 3.43 -19.90 21.93
CA ASP A 377 3.55 -19.82 20.46
C ASP A 377 2.53 -18.87 19.81
N LYS A 378 1.54 -18.39 20.57
CA LYS A 378 0.48 -17.52 20.08
C LYS A 378 0.71 -16.05 20.40
N PHE A 379 1.30 -15.75 21.54
CA PHE A 379 1.55 -14.36 21.95
C PHE A 379 2.55 -13.68 21.02
N ASN A 380 2.29 -12.39 20.75
CA ASN A 380 3.22 -11.54 20.03
C ASN A 380 4.32 -11.04 20.97
N TRP A 381 5.48 -11.70 20.94
CA TRP A 381 6.58 -11.42 21.86
C TRP A 381 7.12 -10.00 21.80
N THR A 382 7.19 -9.39 20.61
CA THR A 382 7.60 -7.98 20.49
C THR A 382 6.61 -7.06 21.20
N THR A 383 5.31 -7.25 20.97
CA THR A 383 4.26 -6.45 21.62
C THR A 383 4.24 -6.66 23.13
N LEU A 384 4.39 -7.91 23.57
CA LEU A 384 4.38 -8.24 24.99
C LEU A 384 5.61 -7.65 25.71
N SER A 385 6.78 -7.69 25.07
CA SER A 385 8.03 -7.14 25.61
C SER A 385 7.95 -5.63 25.88
N LEU A 386 7.14 -4.91 25.10
CA LEU A 386 6.88 -3.47 25.31
C LEU A 386 5.92 -3.18 26.48
N ARG A 387 5.14 -4.16 26.93
CA ARG A 387 4.09 -3.97 27.94
C ARG A 387 4.41 -4.59 29.29
N ILE A 388 5.02 -5.78 29.28
CA ILE A 388 5.26 -6.59 30.48
C ILE A 388 6.18 -5.85 31.46
N ASP A 389 6.04 -6.07 32.75
CA ASP A 389 6.95 -5.47 33.74
C ASP A 389 8.35 -6.08 33.65
N ILE A 390 9.35 -5.24 33.88
CA ILE A 390 10.77 -5.61 33.76
C ILE A 390 11.18 -6.68 34.78
N LEU A 391 10.62 -6.64 36.00
CA LEU A 391 10.89 -7.63 37.04
C LEU A 391 10.51 -9.04 36.56
N PHE A 392 9.34 -9.19 35.93
CA PHE A 392 8.92 -10.46 35.34
C PHE A 392 9.85 -10.92 34.22
N VAL A 393 10.33 -10.02 33.35
CA VAL A 393 11.30 -10.37 32.28
C VAL A 393 12.59 -10.93 32.88
N LEU A 394 13.12 -10.27 33.91
CA LEU A 394 14.37 -10.66 34.57
C LEU A 394 14.24 -11.99 35.32
N GLU A 395 13.08 -12.27 35.93
CA GLU A 395 12.80 -13.54 36.60
C GLU A 395 12.59 -14.69 35.61
N TYR A 396 11.94 -14.43 34.47
CA TYR A 396 11.51 -15.45 33.51
C TYR A 396 12.21 -15.32 32.14
N GLN A 397 13.53 -15.44 32.13
CA GLN A 397 14.40 -15.32 30.94
C GLN A 397 14.22 -16.46 29.91
N LYS A 398 13.47 -17.52 30.25
CA LYS A 398 13.20 -18.68 29.37
C LYS A 398 12.36 -18.33 28.14
N TYR A 399 11.65 -17.21 28.17
CA TYR A 399 10.78 -16.77 27.09
C TYR A 399 11.53 -15.95 26.04
N PRO A 400 11.07 -15.94 24.78
CA PRO A 400 11.73 -15.23 23.68
C PRO A 400 11.40 -13.73 23.71
N TRP A 401 11.76 -13.05 24.81
CA TRP A 401 11.62 -11.61 24.95
C TRP A 401 12.42 -10.87 23.88
N ASN A 402 11.86 -9.77 23.38
CA ASN A 402 12.57 -8.85 22.51
C ASN A 402 13.32 -7.83 23.38
N TYR A 403 14.52 -8.19 23.81
CA TYR A 403 15.32 -7.37 24.72
C TYR A 403 15.73 -6.02 24.12
N SER A 404 15.92 -5.92 22.81
CA SER A 404 16.21 -4.63 22.14
C SER A 404 15.04 -3.67 22.32
N SER A 405 13.81 -4.13 22.04
CA SER A 405 12.61 -3.32 22.27
C SER A 405 12.41 -2.97 23.74
N ILE A 406 12.85 -3.84 24.65
CA ILE A 406 12.81 -3.57 26.10
C ILE A 406 13.75 -2.40 26.42
N LEU A 407 15.03 -2.46 26.05
CA LEU A 407 16.02 -1.40 26.32
C LEU A 407 15.68 -0.01 25.74
N GLU A 408 14.77 0.04 24.77
CA GLU A 408 14.27 1.28 24.17
C GLU A 408 13.13 1.94 24.96
N ARG A 409 12.51 1.23 25.92
CA ARG A 409 11.40 1.77 26.69
C ARG A 409 11.83 2.92 27.60
N ASP A 410 10.92 3.87 27.77
CA ASP A 410 11.12 5.05 28.63
C ASP A 410 11.08 4.73 30.13
N ASP A 411 10.50 3.61 30.53
CA ASP A 411 10.33 3.22 31.93
C ASP A 411 11.49 2.39 32.50
N ILE A 412 12.49 2.06 31.67
CA ILE A 412 13.64 1.27 32.09
C ILE A 412 14.69 2.12 32.81
N THR A 413 15.12 1.64 33.97
CA THR A 413 16.25 2.22 34.70
C THR A 413 17.58 1.72 34.13
N ILE A 414 18.67 2.47 34.41
CA ILE A 414 20.02 2.05 34.03
C ILE A 414 20.36 0.69 34.66
N GLU A 415 19.96 0.47 35.92
CA GLU A 415 20.19 -0.78 36.66
C GLU A 415 19.46 -1.97 36.03
N ASP A 416 18.23 -1.77 35.57
CA ASP A 416 17.45 -2.79 34.86
C ASP A 416 18.10 -3.16 33.52
N ALA A 417 18.46 -2.15 32.73
CA ALA A 417 19.15 -2.33 31.46
C ALA A 417 20.48 -3.08 31.63
N GLN A 418 21.26 -2.69 32.63
CA GLN A 418 22.51 -3.36 33.00
C GLN A 418 22.27 -4.82 33.41
N SER A 419 21.20 -5.10 34.15
CA SER A 419 20.82 -6.47 34.51
C SER A 419 20.48 -7.31 33.28
N ILE A 420 19.80 -6.73 32.27
CA ILE A 420 19.54 -7.38 30.97
C ILE A 420 20.85 -7.71 30.24
N LEU A 421 21.78 -6.76 30.16
CA LEU A 421 23.05 -6.94 29.45
C LEU A 421 23.93 -8.05 30.06
N LEU A 422 23.68 -8.44 31.31
CA LEU A 422 24.37 -9.53 32.00
C LEU A 422 23.67 -10.89 31.87
N ILE A 423 22.53 -10.99 31.17
CA ILE A 423 21.81 -12.25 30.99
C ILE A 423 22.68 -13.22 30.15
N PRO A 424 23.07 -14.39 30.69
CA PRO A 424 23.97 -15.31 29.99
C PRO A 424 23.41 -15.81 28.65
N ALA A 425 22.09 -15.96 28.55
CA ALA A 425 21.44 -16.41 27.31
C ALA A 425 21.56 -15.41 26.14
N LEU A 426 21.98 -14.16 26.40
CA LEU A 426 22.14 -13.10 25.39
C LEU A 426 23.58 -12.93 24.92
N THR A 427 24.46 -13.87 25.26
CA THR A 427 25.88 -13.86 24.87
C THR A 427 26.11 -14.01 23.36
N GLU A 428 25.12 -14.42 22.58
CA GLU A 428 25.18 -14.43 21.11
C GLU A 428 24.38 -13.29 20.46
N SER A 429 23.68 -12.47 21.27
CA SER A 429 22.84 -11.40 20.75
C SER A 429 23.70 -10.25 20.22
N VAL A 430 23.36 -9.75 19.03
CA VAL A 430 23.97 -8.53 18.48
C VAL A 430 23.16 -7.35 18.97
N TRP A 431 23.79 -6.49 19.76
CA TRP A 431 23.15 -5.27 20.25
C TRP A 431 23.37 -4.11 19.31
N ASP A 432 22.35 -3.27 19.18
CA ASP A 432 22.52 -1.94 18.62
C ASP A 432 23.27 -1.07 19.64
N TRP A 433 24.41 -0.53 19.23
CA TRP A 433 25.25 0.30 20.07
C TRP A 433 24.51 1.54 20.56
N ASP A 434 23.71 2.19 19.71
CA ASP A 434 23.00 3.44 20.03
C ASP A 434 21.94 3.21 21.12
N VAL A 435 21.41 2.00 21.22
CA VAL A 435 20.46 1.60 22.27
C VAL A 435 21.17 1.28 23.58
N VAL A 436 22.34 0.65 23.52
CA VAL A 436 23.07 0.18 24.70
C VAL A 436 23.87 1.29 25.37
N GLU A 437 24.51 2.17 24.60
CA GLU A 437 25.46 3.16 25.14
C GLU A 437 24.84 4.08 26.20
N LYS A 438 23.55 4.40 26.06
CA LYS A 438 22.79 5.24 27.00
C LYS A 438 22.63 4.61 28.40
N HIS A 439 22.82 3.29 28.50
CA HIS A 439 22.64 2.51 29.74
C HIS A 439 23.97 2.06 30.36
N LEU A 440 25.10 2.39 29.73
CA LEU A 440 26.41 2.03 30.25
C LEU A 440 26.92 3.08 31.24
N THR A 441 27.56 2.59 32.31
CA THR A 441 28.38 3.42 33.20
C THR A 441 29.79 2.85 33.25
N ILE A 442 30.77 3.71 33.52
CA ILE A 442 32.18 3.29 33.60
C ILE A 442 32.37 2.19 34.65
N ASP A 443 31.78 2.36 35.84
CA ASP A 443 31.90 1.38 36.92
C ASP A 443 31.28 0.03 36.53
N PHE A 444 30.09 0.05 35.92
CA PHE A 444 29.45 -1.17 35.43
C PHE A 444 30.32 -1.92 34.41
N VAL A 445 30.87 -1.21 33.42
CA VAL A 445 31.75 -1.80 32.41
C VAL A 445 32.98 -2.38 33.07
N ARG A 446 33.64 -1.65 33.98
CA ARG A 446 34.85 -2.12 34.68
C ARG A 446 34.60 -3.41 35.47
N GLU A 447 33.46 -3.51 36.15
CA GLU A 447 33.12 -4.65 37.00
C GLU A 447 32.65 -5.88 36.21
N ASN A 448 32.12 -5.70 35.00
CA ASN A 448 31.43 -6.75 34.27
C ASN A 448 31.94 -7.02 32.85
N ILE A 449 33.01 -6.36 32.42
CA ILE A 449 33.58 -6.45 31.07
C ILE A 449 33.72 -7.88 30.52
N GLU A 450 34.05 -8.85 31.37
CA GLU A 450 34.19 -10.25 30.96
C GLU A 450 32.88 -10.90 30.52
N LYS A 451 31.77 -10.48 31.13
CA LYS A 451 30.43 -11.00 30.89
C LYS A 451 29.68 -10.22 29.81
N LEU A 452 30.14 -9.01 29.49
CA LEU A 452 29.49 -8.18 28.49
C LEU A 452 29.71 -8.74 27.09
N ASN A 453 28.61 -8.88 26.37
CA ASN A 453 28.59 -9.14 24.95
C ASN A 453 28.01 -7.92 24.25
N ILE A 454 28.82 -6.90 24.00
CA ILE A 454 28.44 -5.64 23.35
C ILE A 454 29.47 -5.29 22.27
N ASP A 455 29.22 -4.24 21.49
CA ASP A 455 30.17 -3.79 20.48
C ASP A 455 31.42 -3.14 21.13
N PHE A 456 32.45 -3.97 21.35
CA PHE A 456 33.74 -3.53 21.88
C PHE A 456 34.47 -2.54 20.97
N TYR A 457 34.20 -2.54 19.66
CA TYR A 457 34.79 -1.57 18.74
C TYR A 457 34.27 -0.18 19.05
N CYS A 458 32.96 -0.01 19.19
CA CYS A 458 32.33 1.26 19.58
C CYS A 458 32.63 1.65 21.04
N LEU A 459 32.65 0.66 21.94
CA LEU A 459 33.04 0.88 23.34
C LEU A 459 34.43 1.50 23.47
N THR A 460 35.36 1.13 22.58
CA THR A 460 36.73 1.68 22.58
C THR A 460 36.74 3.20 22.53
N SER A 461 35.90 3.80 21.68
CA SER A 461 35.79 5.26 21.54
C SER A 461 34.92 5.92 22.61
N TRP A 462 34.00 5.15 23.20
CA TRP A 462 33.14 5.63 24.28
C TRP A 462 33.88 5.76 25.63
N LEU A 463 34.87 4.89 25.87
CA LEU A 463 35.68 4.94 27.09
C LEU A 463 36.47 6.26 27.21
N PRO A 464 36.47 6.91 28.38
CA PRO A 464 37.32 8.07 28.63
C PRO A 464 38.79 7.65 28.67
N LYS A 465 39.69 8.60 28.40
CA LYS A 465 41.12 8.33 28.24
C LYS A 465 41.74 7.65 29.47
N GLU A 466 41.27 8.02 30.65
CA GLU A 466 41.73 7.52 31.94
C GLU A 466 41.44 6.02 32.13
N GLU A 467 40.45 5.47 31.41
CA GLU A 467 40.01 4.08 31.52
C GLU A 467 40.59 3.18 30.42
N LEU A 468 41.41 3.71 29.50
CA LEU A 468 41.96 2.92 28.40
C LEU A 468 42.90 1.79 28.88
N THR A 469 43.35 1.81 30.14
CA THR A 469 44.06 0.66 30.74
C THR A 469 43.21 -0.60 30.78
N LEU A 470 41.89 -0.48 30.76
CA LEU A 470 40.95 -1.59 30.70
C LEU A 470 41.08 -2.39 29.40
N ILE A 471 41.38 -1.72 28.28
CA ILE A 471 41.66 -2.37 26.98
C ILE A 471 42.90 -3.28 27.10
N LEU A 472 43.90 -2.83 27.84
CA LEU A 472 45.16 -3.56 28.04
C LEU A 472 44.96 -4.78 28.96
N SER A 473 44.09 -4.68 29.97
CA SER A 473 43.78 -5.81 30.86
C SER A 473 42.86 -6.86 30.24
N HIS A 474 42.09 -6.50 29.21
CA HIS A 474 41.18 -7.39 28.48
C HIS A 474 41.49 -7.41 26.98
N SER A 475 42.76 -7.67 26.63
CA SER A 475 43.25 -7.63 25.24
C SER A 475 42.66 -8.71 24.34
N ASP A 476 41.95 -9.69 24.89
CA ASP A 476 41.24 -10.74 24.18
C ASP A 476 39.96 -10.24 23.48
N LYS A 477 39.41 -9.09 23.90
CA LYS A 477 38.18 -8.52 23.32
C LYS A 477 38.46 -7.80 21.98
N PRO A 478 37.46 -7.72 21.07
CA PRO A 478 37.64 -7.14 19.74
C PRO A 478 37.57 -5.60 19.76
N TRP A 479 38.56 -4.97 20.38
CA TRP A 479 38.68 -3.51 20.45
C TRP A 479 39.01 -2.87 19.09
N ASN A 480 38.73 -1.57 18.98
CA ASN A 480 39.27 -0.72 17.93
C ASN A 480 40.74 -0.39 18.22
N TRP A 481 41.62 -1.35 17.94
CA TRP A 481 43.05 -1.25 18.26
C TRP A 481 43.77 -0.11 17.54
N ASP A 482 43.38 0.23 16.32
CA ASP A 482 43.98 1.37 15.60
C ASP A 482 43.69 2.69 16.33
N TYR A 483 42.46 2.88 16.82
CA TYR A 483 42.09 4.04 17.63
C TYR A 483 42.78 4.01 18.99
N ALA A 484 42.69 2.89 19.72
CA ALA A 484 43.26 2.76 21.07
C ALA A 484 44.78 2.98 21.09
N THR A 485 45.50 2.32 20.19
CA THR A 485 46.97 2.46 20.09
C THR A 485 47.38 3.87 19.71
N GLY A 486 46.55 4.59 18.96
CA GLY A 486 46.72 6.02 18.64
C GLY A 486 46.70 6.93 19.87
N LEU A 487 45.93 6.58 20.91
CA LEU A 487 45.79 7.36 22.14
C LEU A 487 46.85 7.06 23.20
N PHE A 488 47.37 5.83 23.25
CA PHE A 488 48.43 5.45 24.18
C PHE A 488 49.75 6.18 23.88
N SER A 489 50.41 6.64 24.94
CA SER A 489 51.79 7.12 24.88
C SER A 489 52.74 5.99 24.48
N VAL A 490 53.92 6.35 23.96
CA VAL A 490 54.93 5.34 23.59
C VAL A 490 55.42 4.56 24.81
N GLU A 491 55.44 5.19 25.98
CA GLU A 491 55.81 4.54 27.26
C GLU A 491 54.77 3.50 27.69
N GLU A 492 53.47 3.79 27.54
CA GLU A 492 52.40 2.83 27.86
C GLU A 492 52.42 1.63 26.90
N ILE A 493 52.70 1.86 25.61
CA ILE A 493 52.87 0.77 24.64
C ILE A 493 54.07 -0.11 25.00
N GLU A 494 55.19 0.47 25.45
CA GLU A 494 56.34 -0.32 25.89
C GLU A 494 56.00 -1.18 27.13
N LYS A 495 55.29 -0.61 28.11
CA LYS A 495 54.90 -1.33 29.34
C LYS A 495 53.93 -2.48 29.08
N SER A 496 53.09 -2.37 28.05
CA SER A 496 52.07 -3.37 27.71
C SER A 496 52.28 -3.99 26.33
N LEU A 497 53.54 -4.12 25.92
CA LEU A 497 53.89 -4.52 24.57
C LEU A 497 53.34 -5.90 24.20
N GLU A 498 53.33 -6.86 25.13
CA GLU A 498 52.80 -8.21 24.89
C GLU A 498 51.32 -8.20 24.46
N ALA A 499 50.49 -7.40 25.13
CA ALA A 499 49.06 -7.28 24.84
C ALA A 499 48.79 -6.50 23.55
N VAL A 500 49.56 -5.42 23.30
CA VAL A 500 49.36 -4.53 22.14
C VAL A 500 49.95 -5.11 20.85
N LEU A 501 50.99 -5.93 20.97
CA LEU A 501 51.79 -6.42 19.85
C LEU A 501 50.99 -7.04 18.69
N PRO A 502 50.04 -7.96 18.94
CA PRO A 502 49.30 -8.62 17.85
C PRO A 502 48.50 -7.62 17.02
N HIS A 503 48.12 -6.49 17.60
CA HIS A 503 47.19 -5.52 17.01
C HIS A 503 47.85 -4.22 16.57
N LEU A 504 49.10 -3.97 16.96
CA LEU A 504 49.79 -2.71 16.67
C LEU A 504 50.06 -2.52 15.17
N ASN A 505 49.57 -1.41 14.61
CA ASN A 505 50.02 -0.93 13.31
C ASN A 505 51.44 -0.34 13.42
N ILE A 506 52.45 -1.14 13.08
CA ILE A 506 53.86 -0.79 13.28
C ILE A 506 54.26 0.44 12.47
N THR A 507 53.75 0.60 11.24
CA THR A 507 54.04 1.76 10.40
C THR A 507 53.58 3.06 11.06
N ASN A 508 52.31 3.11 11.48
CA ASN A 508 51.75 4.29 12.16
C ASN A 508 52.46 4.56 13.49
N PHE A 509 52.81 3.51 14.22
CA PHE A 509 53.58 3.63 15.46
C PHE A 509 54.96 4.25 15.22
N LEU A 510 55.72 3.77 14.23
CA LEU A 510 57.02 4.34 13.87
C LEU A 510 56.89 5.79 13.41
N ASP A 511 55.89 6.08 12.57
CA ASP A 511 55.60 7.45 12.12
C ASP A 511 55.39 8.38 13.32
N ARG A 512 54.56 7.97 14.28
CA ARG A 512 54.31 8.72 15.52
C ARG A 512 55.57 8.86 16.39
N CYS A 513 56.43 7.84 16.40
CA CYS A 513 57.65 7.85 17.20
C CYS A 513 58.67 8.84 16.66
N PHE A 514 58.89 8.89 15.35
CA PHE A 514 59.98 9.67 14.76
C PHE A 514 59.59 11.07 14.29
N THR A 515 58.30 11.41 14.24
CA THR A 515 57.82 12.77 13.91
C THR A 515 57.66 13.67 15.15
N ASN A 516 57.63 13.11 16.35
CA ASN A 516 57.48 13.86 17.61
C ASN A 516 58.79 13.80 18.43
N GLY A 517 59.30 14.96 18.87
CA GLY A 517 60.59 15.04 19.57
C GLY A 517 60.66 14.28 20.90
N ALA A 518 59.57 14.25 21.68
CA ALA A 518 59.54 13.54 22.96
C ALA A 518 59.50 12.02 22.72
N ASN A 519 58.65 11.55 21.81
CA ASN A 519 58.57 10.14 21.44
C ASN A 519 59.88 9.64 20.83
N LYS A 520 60.49 10.43 19.93
CA LYS A 520 61.78 10.14 19.30
C LYS A 520 62.86 9.95 20.36
N LYS A 521 62.92 10.85 21.34
CA LYS A 521 63.87 10.74 22.45
C LYS A 521 63.62 9.46 23.26
N PHE A 522 62.36 9.11 23.52
CA PHE A 522 62.03 7.90 24.27
C PHE A 522 62.43 6.62 23.51
N ILE A 523 61.96 6.44 22.27
CA ILE A 523 62.18 5.20 21.50
C ILE A 523 63.66 4.93 21.22
N THR A 524 64.46 5.97 20.97
CA THR A 524 65.90 5.84 20.68
C THR A 524 66.72 5.37 21.89
N HIS A 525 66.24 5.64 23.11
CA HIS A 525 66.87 5.19 24.36
C HIS A 525 66.27 3.87 24.89
N SER A 526 65.07 3.50 24.42
CA SER A 526 64.42 2.25 24.81
C SER A 526 65.07 1.05 24.13
N LYS A 527 65.81 0.26 24.91
CA LYS A 527 66.35 -1.01 24.44
C LYS A 527 65.24 -2.00 24.10
N ILE A 528 64.15 -2.01 24.87
CA ILE A 528 63.02 -2.93 24.68
C ILE A 528 62.36 -2.69 23.33
N LEU A 529 61.96 -1.45 23.04
CA LEU A 529 61.34 -1.11 21.75
C LEU A 529 62.30 -1.29 20.57
N ARG A 530 63.58 -0.97 20.75
CA ARG A 530 64.59 -1.17 19.70
C ARG A 530 64.80 -2.64 19.36
N ASP A 531 64.94 -3.51 20.36
CA ASP A 531 65.10 -4.95 20.16
C ASP A 531 63.81 -5.55 19.57
N PHE A 532 62.65 -5.02 19.99
CA PHE A 532 61.35 -5.37 19.42
C PHE A 532 61.27 -5.05 17.92
N ILE A 533 61.52 -3.80 17.52
CA ILE A 533 61.46 -3.41 16.11
C ILE A 533 62.50 -4.18 15.28
N HIS A 534 63.67 -4.50 15.84
CA HIS A 534 64.65 -5.37 15.19
C HIS A 534 64.10 -6.79 14.92
N GLN A 535 63.30 -7.35 15.83
CA GLN A 535 62.63 -8.63 15.60
C GLN A 535 61.51 -8.51 14.55
N VAL A 536 60.67 -7.47 14.64
CA VAL A 536 59.59 -7.22 13.67
C VAL A 536 60.13 -7.01 12.26
N ALA A 537 61.27 -6.34 12.10
CA ALA A 537 61.93 -6.14 10.81
C ALA A 537 62.36 -7.44 10.12
N LYS A 538 62.45 -8.56 10.86
CA LYS A 538 62.72 -9.90 10.32
C LYS A 538 61.46 -10.65 9.90
N THR A 539 60.28 -10.06 10.11
CA THR A 539 58.98 -10.61 9.76
C THR A 539 58.36 -9.82 8.59
N ASP A 540 57.29 -10.35 8.00
CA ASP A 540 56.59 -9.70 6.90
C ASP A 540 55.76 -8.45 7.30
N ARG A 541 55.69 -8.11 8.60
CA ARG A 541 54.87 -6.99 9.11
C ARG A 541 55.33 -5.60 8.64
N LEU A 542 56.53 -5.48 8.09
CA LEU A 542 57.10 -4.24 7.58
C LEU A 542 57.37 -4.28 6.06
N ASN A 543 56.82 -5.23 5.32
CA ASN A 543 57.09 -5.38 3.88
C ASN A 543 56.71 -4.16 3.03
N THR A 544 55.70 -3.40 3.46
CA THR A 544 55.25 -2.16 2.80
C THR A 544 55.88 -0.91 3.41
N PHE A 545 56.63 -1.04 4.51
CA PHE A 545 57.27 0.10 5.17
C PHE A 545 58.52 0.52 4.42
N SER A 546 58.61 1.81 4.09
CA SER A 546 59.74 2.38 3.37
C SER A 546 60.19 3.67 4.04
N LEU A 547 61.50 3.76 4.31
CA LEU A 547 62.13 4.98 4.82
C LEU A 547 62.27 6.08 3.76
N ARG A 548 62.16 5.74 2.46
CA ARG A 548 62.40 6.67 1.34
C ARG A 548 61.48 7.90 1.38
N GLU A 549 60.27 7.73 1.90
CA GLU A 549 59.21 8.76 1.94
C GLU A 549 59.05 9.38 3.33
N LYS A 550 59.99 9.13 4.25
CA LYS A 550 59.94 9.59 5.65
C LYS A 550 60.76 10.87 5.88
N ASN A 551 60.63 11.86 4.99
CA ASN A 551 61.29 13.16 5.14
C ASN A 551 60.79 13.96 6.35
N ALA A 552 59.60 13.64 6.87
CA ALA A 552 59.04 14.26 8.07
C ALA A 552 59.65 13.73 9.39
N TYR A 553 60.46 12.67 9.34
CA TYR A 553 61.13 12.17 10.54
C TYR A 553 62.18 13.15 11.02
N LEU A 554 62.34 13.23 12.33
CA LEU A 554 63.35 14.05 13.01
C LEU A 554 64.71 13.33 12.95
N TRP A 555 65.28 13.27 11.74
CA TRP A 555 66.54 12.61 11.43
C TRP A 555 67.71 13.19 12.24
N GLY A 556 68.54 12.31 12.77
CA GLY A 556 69.77 12.58 13.50
C GLY A 556 70.52 11.27 13.73
N ASP A 557 71.74 11.34 14.27
CA ASP A 557 72.60 10.16 14.45
C ASP A 557 71.88 9.05 15.25
N ASP A 558 71.11 9.41 16.28
CA ASP A 558 70.33 8.49 17.11
C ASP A 558 69.22 7.74 16.35
N VAL A 559 68.56 8.40 15.39
CA VAL A 559 67.55 7.78 14.53
C VAL A 559 68.19 6.89 13.47
N ILE A 560 69.33 7.31 12.91
CA ILE A 560 70.11 6.51 11.96
C ILE A 560 70.60 5.24 12.66
N ASP A 561 71.20 5.36 13.83
CA ASP A 561 71.69 4.24 14.64
C ASP A 561 70.55 3.28 15.01
N PHE A 562 69.36 3.81 15.34
CA PHE A 562 68.18 2.98 15.58
C PHE A 562 67.78 2.16 14.35
N PHE A 563 67.64 2.80 13.18
CA PHE A 563 67.22 2.08 11.98
C PHE A 563 68.32 1.18 11.39
N GLU A 564 69.60 1.52 11.58
CA GLU A 564 70.72 0.63 11.30
C GLU A 564 70.64 -0.61 12.17
N TYR A 565 70.50 -0.44 13.49
CA TYR A 565 70.44 -1.57 14.43
C TYR A 565 69.25 -2.50 14.14
N THR A 566 68.09 -1.94 13.86
CA THR A 566 66.89 -2.73 13.53
C THR A 566 66.99 -3.43 12.18
N GLY A 567 67.94 -3.06 11.32
CA GLY A 567 68.13 -3.63 9.98
C GLY A 567 67.17 -3.08 8.92
N ILE A 568 66.36 -2.07 9.28
CA ILE A 568 65.42 -1.40 8.37
C ILE A 568 66.17 -0.44 7.44
N LEU A 569 67.19 0.26 7.95
CA LEU A 569 68.03 1.14 7.15
C LEU A 569 69.11 0.33 6.44
N LYS A 570 69.11 0.41 5.12
CA LYS A 570 70.18 -0.13 4.26
C LYS A 570 70.88 1.02 3.56
N TRP A 571 72.19 1.12 3.75
CA TRP A 571 73.02 2.14 3.10
C TRP A 571 73.14 1.90 1.60
N GLN A 572 73.36 0.65 1.23
CA GLN A 572 73.65 0.23 -0.14
C GLN A 572 72.41 0.27 -1.01
N SER A 573 72.56 0.82 -2.21
CA SER A 573 71.58 0.67 -3.28
C SER A 573 71.59 -0.75 -3.84
N GLN A 574 70.42 -1.35 -4.04
CA GLN A 574 70.25 -2.60 -4.82
C GLN A 574 69.66 -2.25 -6.19
N HIS A 575 69.84 -3.10 -7.21
CA HIS A 575 69.53 -2.83 -8.64
C HIS A 575 68.31 -1.92 -8.92
N TYR A 576 67.21 -2.12 -8.19
CA TYR A 576 65.97 -1.33 -8.35
C TYR A 576 65.52 -0.58 -7.07
N VAL A 577 66.26 -0.67 -5.95
CA VAL A 577 65.91 -0.05 -4.66
C VAL A 577 67.06 0.86 -4.20
N LYS A 578 66.79 2.17 -4.11
CA LYS A 578 67.76 3.15 -3.63
C LYS A 578 68.08 2.91 -2.15
N GLY A 579 69.36 2.94 -1.79
CA GLY A 579 69.81 2.92 -0.39
C GLY A 579 69.61 4.27 0.29
N PHE A 580 69.76 4.29 1.62
CA PHE A 580 69.59 5.46 2.47
C PHE A 580 70.41 6.67 1.99
N ALA A 581 71.63 6.43 1.52
CA ALA A 581 72.53 7.46 0.98
C ALA A 581 71.92 8.31 -0.15
N ARG A 582 70.93 7.76 -0.87
CA ARG A 582 70.29 8.35 -2.05
C ARG A 582 68.86 8.80 -1.80
N PHE A 583 68.42 8.85 -0.55
CA PHE A 583 67.08 9.35 -0.21
C PHE A 583 67.03 10.88 -0.36
N PRO A 584 65.93 11.45 -0.88
CA PRO A 584 65.87 12.87 -1.24
C PRO A 584 66.07 13.85 -0.07
N PHE A 585 65.82 13.40 1.16
CA PHE A 585 65.96 14.21 2.38
C PHE A 585 67.34 14.08 3.03
N VAL A 586 68.23 13.21 2.54
CA VAL A 586 69.59 13.07 3.05
C VAL A 586 70.48 14.14 2.42
N VAL A 587 71.05 15.00 3.27
CA VAL A 587 71.95 16.08 2.86
C VAL A 587 73.37 15.71 3.23
N TRP A 588 74.25 15.62 2.23
CA TRP A 588 75.67 15.31 2.41
C TRP A 588 76.49 16.57 2.67
N ASP A 589 76.29 17.17 3.85
CA ASP A 589 77.14 18.25 4.34
C ASP A 589 78.48 17.75 4.91
N ASP A 590 79.36 18.67 5.31
CA ASP A 590 80.70 18.36 5.79
C ASP A 590 80.69 17.39 6.99
N ASP A 591 79.81 17.62 7.97
CA ASP A 591 79.74 16.83 9.21
C ASP A 591 79.15 15.44 8.95
N PHE A 592 78.07 15.37 8.16
CA PHE A 592 77.43 14.12 7.80
C PHE A 592 78.35 13.24 6.95
N PHE A 593 79.03 13.84 5.96
CA PHE A 593 79.99 13.14 5.12
C PHE A 593 81.15 12.59 5.95
N ALA A 594 81.74 13.41 6.82
CA ALA A 594 82.85 12.97 7.67
C ALA A 594 82.50 11.72 8.51
N LYS A 595 81.25 11.63 9.00
CA LYS A 595 80.77 10.49 9.79
C LYS A 595 80.43 9.26 8.96
N TYR A 596 79.76 9.44 7.82
CA TYR A 596 79.09 8.32 7.14
C TYR A 596 79.65 7.94 5.76
N HIS A 597 80.63 8.66 5.21
CA HIS A 597 81.20 8.36 3.88
C HIS A 597 81.74 6.92 3.75
N SER A 598 82.25 6.34 4.84
CA SER A 598 82.78 4.98 4.85
C SER A 598 81.71 3.89 4.73
N LYS A 599 80.43 4.24 4.90
CA LYS A 599 79.28 3.33 4.72
C LYS A 599 78.88 3.14 3.25
N LEU A 600 79.44 3.95 2.35
CA LEU A 600 79.16 3.90 0.90
C LEU A 600 80.07 2.86 0.22
N SER A 601 79.50 1.98 -0.60
CA SER A 601 80.26 0.94 -1.31
C SER A 601 79.98 0.87 -2.81
N GLU A 602 78.79 1.29 -3.26
CA GLU A 602 78.35 1.10 -4.64
C GLU A 602 78.69 2.29 -5.55
N PRO A 603 79.04 2.05 -6.83
CA PRO A 603 79.28 3.10 -7.82
C PRO A 603 78.16 4.14 -7.89
N GLU A 604 76.90 3.73 -7.87
CA GLU A 604 75.76 4.63 -7.96
C GLU A 604 75.62 5.54 -6.74
N ASP A 605 76.06 5.09 -5.57
CA ASP A 605 76.08 5.90 -4.35
C ASP A 605 77.20 6.95 -4.45
N PHE A 606 78.38 6.58 -4.95
CA PHE A 606 79.48 7.53 -5.20
C PHE A 606 79.09 8.59 -6.24
N THR A 607 78.47 8.18 -7.36
CA THR A 607 77.93 9.09 -8.38
C THR A 607 76.91 10.06 -7.78
N PHE A 608 75.96 9.56 -6.98
CA PHE A 608 74.94 10.39 -6.36
C PHE A 608 75.55 11.41 -5.40
N VAL A 609 76.42 10.99 -4.48
CA VAL A 609 77.04 11.90 -3.50
C VAL A 609 77.91 12.94 -4.19
N SER A 610 78.69 12.53 -5.19
CA SER A 610 79.48 13.43 -6.04
C SER A 610 78.63 14.52 -6.70
N GLY A 611 77.41 14.17 -7.12
CA GLY A 611 76.45 15.11 -7.70
C GLY A 611 75.61 15.92 -6.70
N GLN A 612 75.79 15.75 -5.38
CA GLN A 612 74.98 16.40 -4.34
C GLN A 612 75.78 17.20 -3.31
N ILE A 613 77.08 16.95 -3.17
CA ILE A 613 77.93 17.76 -2.28
C ILE A 613 77.99 19.21 -2.78
N LYS A 614 78.04 20.16 -1.84
CA LYS A 614 78.02 21.60 -2.13
C LYS A 614 79.36 22.29 -1.99
N ALA A 615 80.29 21.67 -1.27
CA ALA A 615 81.59 22.26 -0.94
C ALA A 615 82.72 21.44 -1.56
N MET A 616 83.54 22.10 -2.38
CA MET A 616 84.75 21.50 -2.96
C MET A 616 85.72 20.99 -1.89
N ASP A 617 85.75 21.62 -0.70
CA ASP A 617 86.68 21.25 0.37
C ASP A 617 86.51 19.80 0.84
N LEU A 618 85.34 19.18 0.67
CA LEU A 618 85.15 17.75 0.94
C LEU A 618 86.05 16.87 0.07
N ILE A 619 86.25 17.25 -1.20
CA ILE A 619 87.10 16.54 -2.15
C ILE A 619 88.57 16.61 -1.71
N LYS A 620 89.00 17.76 -1.19
CA LYS A 620 90.35 17.95 -0.64
C LYS A 620 90.55 17.19 0.67
N LYS A 621 89.55 17.21 1.57
CA LYS A 621 89.59 16.55 2.88
C LYS A 621 89.57 15.02 2.77
N PHE A 622 88.89 14.48 1.75
CA PHE A 622 88.73 13.05 1.54
C PHE A 622 89.22 12.64 0.13
N PRO A 623 90.54 12.68 -0.13
CA PRO A 623 91.11 12.39 -1.45
C PRO A 623 91.01 10.90 -1.83
N ASP A 624 90.93 10.02 -0.83
CA ASP A 624 90.84 8.56 -1.02
C ASP A 624 89.40 8.08 -1.28
N PHE A 625 88.41 8.96 -1.15
CA PHE A 625 87.03 8.65 -1.51
C PHE A 625 86.90 8.48 -3.02
N ARG A 626 86.06 7.53 -3.45
CA ARG A 626 85.88 7.17 -4.87
C ARG A 626 84.97 8.16 -5.60
N TRP A 627 85.37 9.43 -5.64
CA TRP A 627 84.63 10.49 -6.33
C TRP A 627 84.37 10.14 -7.80
N ASP A 628 83.11 10.30 -8.22
CA ASP A 628 82.74 10.22 -9.63
C ASP A 628 82.98 11.58 -10.28
N TRP A 629 84.10 11.67 -11.02
CA TRP A 629 84.49 12.89 -11.69
C TRP A 629 83.53 13.33 -12.78
N THR A 630 82.74 12.42 -13.37
CA THR A 630 81.70 12.77 -14.35
C THR A 630 80.56 13.50 -13.66
N ALA A 631 80.10 12.99 -12.51
CA ALA A 631 79.07 13.62 -11.69
C ALA A 631 79.54 14.93 -11.04
N LEU A 632 80.79 14.99 -10.56
CA LEU A 632 81.38 16.24 -10.07
C LEU A 632 81.46 17.29 -11.17
N SER A 633 81.81 16.88 -12.40
CA SER A 633 81.93 17.80 -13.54
C SER A 633 80.59 18.37 -14.00
N SER A 634 79.46 17.77 -13.62
CA SER A 634 78.11 18.27 -13.89
C SER A 634 77.40 18.83 -12.64
N ASN A 635 78.07 18.86 -11.49
CA ASN A 635 77.53 19.40 -10.24
C ASN A 635 77.63 20.93 -10.24
N GLN A 636 76.49 21.62 -10.28
CA GLN A 636 76.43 23.08 -10.38
C GLN A 636 77.06 23.82 -9.19
N ASP A 637 77.05 23.22 -8.00
CA ASP A 637 77.61 23.84 -6.78
C ASP A 637 79.15 23.77 -6.74
N ILE A 638 79.78 22.91 -7.55
CA ILE A 638 81.24 22.66 -7.51
C ILE A 638 81.93 22.91 -8.84
N ALA A 639 81.37 22.40 -9.93
CA ALA A 639 82.03 22.32 -11.24
C ALA A 639 82.43 23.68 -11.82
N LEU A 640 81.71 24.74 -11.44
CA LEU A 640 81.95 26.10 -11.89
C LEU A 640 82.85 26.91 -10.95
N ASP A 641 83.32 26.31 -9.84
CA ASP A 641 84.29 26.94 -8.95
C ASP A 641 85.66 26.97 -9.63
N LYS A 642 86.26 28.17 -9.77
CA LYS A 642 87.58 28.36 -10.38
C LYS A 642 88.66 27.52 -9.69
N GLN A 643 88.60 27.42 -8.37
CA GLN A 643 89.55 26.63 -7.59
C GLN A 643 89.41 25.13 -7.90
N PHE A 644 88.20 24.65 -8.17
CA PHE A 644 87.94 23.28 -8.59
C PHE A 644 88.56 22.97 -9.96
N ILE A 645 88.34 23.86 -10.92
CA ILE A 645 88.88 23.74 -12.27
C ILE A 645 90.41 23.74 -12.25
N GLU A 646 91.02 24.68 -11.53
CA GLU A 646 92.48 24.80 -11.44
C GLU A 646 93.11 23.59 -10.73
N SER A 647 92.50 23.12 -9.64
CA SER A 647 93.07 22.04 -8.81
C SER A 647 92.89 20.65 -9.41
N TYR A 648 91.87 20.43 -10.23
CA TYR A 648 91.49 19.11 -10.74
C TYR A 648 91.28 19.05 -12.25
N SER A 649 91.80 20.01 -13.01
CA SER A 649 91.71 20.09 -14.49
C SER A 649 91.94 18.76 -15.22
N SER A 650 92.92 17.97 -14.78
CA SER A 650 93.26 16.67 -15.40
C SER A 650 92.24 15.54 -15.16
N LYS A 651 91.31 15.73 -14.22
CA LYS A 651 90.28 14.74 -13.86
C LYS A 651 88.88 15.15 -14.30
N ILE A 652 88.66 16.41 -14.68
CA ILE A 652 87.36 16.93 -15.12
C ILE A 652 86.94 16.25 -16.43
N ASN A 653 85.69 15.76 -16.46
CA ASN A 653 85.07 15.26 -17.66
C ASN A 653 84.56 16.44 -18.49
N ILE A 654 85.33 16.83 -19.51
CA ILE A 654 85.05 18.00 -20.36
C ILE A 654 83.65 17.93 -20.97
N ALA A 655 83.22 16.76 -21.46
CA ALA A 655 81.91 16.62 -22.09
C ALA A 655 80.75 16.93 -21.12
N SER A 656 80.88 16.49 -19.85
CA SER A 656 79.88 16.74 -18.80
C SER A 656 79.94 18.18 -18.31
N TRP A 657 81.15 18.72 -18.15
CA TRP A 657 81.37 20.10 -17.71
C TRP A 657 80.88 21.14 -18.72
N SER A 658 81.21 20.97 -20.01
CA SER A 658 80.76 21.88 -21.07
C SER A 658 79.24 21.91 -21.24
N SER A 659 78.52 20.89 -20.73
CA SER A 659 77.05 20.88 -20.75
C SER A 659 76.42 21.85 -19.74
N ILE A 660 77.16 22.26 -18.71
CA ILE A 660 76.69 23.18 -17.66
C ILE A 660 77.51 24.49 -17.58
N ALA A 661 78.70 24.53 -18.17
CA ALA A 661 79.58 25.69 -18.11
C ALA A 661 79.09 26.84 -19.03
N PRO A 662 79.13 28.11 -18.56
CA PRO A 662 78.86 29.24 -19.41
C PRO A 662 79.96 29.40 -20.47
N THR A 663 79.61 29.90 -21.65
CA THR A 663 80.54 30.03 -22.81
C THR A 663 81.84 30.75 -22.44
N SER A 664 81.77 31.77 -21.58
CA SER A 664 82.95 32.53 -21.12
C SER A 664 83.95 31.70 -20.32
N MET A 665 83.49 30.71 -19.54
CA MET A 665 84.39 29.81 -18.80
C MET A 665 85.01 28.76 -19.70
N VAL A 666 84.28 28.29 -20.71
CA VAL A 666 84.82 27.36 -21.69
C VAL A 666 86.02 28.00 -22.38
N GLU A 667 85.87 29.24 -22.89
CA GLU A 667 86.96 30.00 -23.54
C GLU A 667 88.17 30.28 -22.62
N GLU A 668 87.96 30.41 -21.31
CA GLU A 668 89.03 30.69 -20.33
C GLU A 668 89.90 29.46 -20.04
N TYR A 669 89.31 28.26 -20.05
CA TYR A 669 89.97 27.04 -19.54
C TYR A 669 90.18 25.93 -20.59
N PHE A 670 89.54 25.98 -21.77
CA PHE A 670 89.67 24.99 -22.84
C PHE A 670 89.64 25.63 -24.23
#